data_AF-A0A927QPD9-F1
#
_entry.id   AF-A0A927QPD9-F1
#
_cell.length_a   1.000
_cell.length_b   1.000
_cell.length_c   1.000
_cell.angle_alpha   90.00
_cell.angle_beta   90.00
_cell.angle_gamma   90.00
#
_symmetry.space_group_name_H-M   'P 1'
#
loop_
_entity.id
_entity.type
_entity.pdbx_description
1 polymer ?
#
loop_
_entity_poly.entity_id
_entity_poly.type
_entity_poly.pdbx_seq_one_letter_code
_entity_poly.pdbx_strand_id
1 'polypeptide(L)'
;MVSKYKNFGTRLEDVSIFTIFQDIKSNKYESEINAIRFAMHSEKLEMADKLKSELLAFTASGTFGKQRKKEFINSYSQIVNLDFDHIPVEDLSSLITKINGCELTLASFVSPRGEGLKIFIKINSNAEKHTIAYSQVANYYQNLTGFDFDPKCKDISRLCFVSHDPNLFINENATIFEVQEESKSEEKVKTKPKPIQVTQSLSTDEKLDNCLKFTEQKEQYHNGNRNNFIYLLASNANRNGIYQEDTLDYCITNFDLSESEIKTTVQSVYKNQIADFAKFANYAMLKTTETAIAEEDENKISNEVEEEDVLRSTPLIPQSVYDNLPPILFESCNVFSDLRERDTFLTGAMAILSGCLPNVSGVYSGNVVYPSLFSFILAPAASGKGALKFAKALADKYHDKMVAESKEAFKIYEENLAAFKMLKSKSKLEEGQGMPVAPQFKVVYIPGNTSNAKVIQHLDCNEGKGIICETEADTLGQTFKNEWGSYSDMLRKSFHHEKISVSRKTDGEFVEVNEPQLSVALSGTPKQIFNIISSAEDGLFSRFIFYVFKTDAVWMDVSPKGNPVNLTDYFKTKSTEVLKMVEFFERDSMILQLTEGQWEKLNNSFSTFLHQVNTFVSDDALSVVKRLGIILYRFCMLFTAIRKFKANDYHTEIYCTDIDFETALTLVTTYLEHSVIMFNNLPKQGEQGPFKSGEKKKQFFDALPLEFKRKEAIEIGKTYKLAERTIDNLLKDCTGTLLTKTDYGVYKKS
;
A
#
# COMPACT_ATOMS: atom_id res chain seq x y z
N MET A 1 3.65 24.89 33.08
CA MET A 1 4.93 24.46 33.69
C MET A 1 5.44 23.23 32.96
N VAL A 2 6.76 23.02 32.94
CA VAL A 2 7.44 21.86 32.34
C VAL A 2 8.57 21.39 33.26
N SER A 3 8.90 20.11 33.26
CA SER A 3 10.01 19.58 34.07
C SER A 3 11.33 19.70 33.33
N LYS A 4 12.36 20.22 34.01
CA LYS A 4 13.74 20.34 33.50
C LYS A 4 14.60 19.19 34.01
N TYR A 5 15.48 18.67 33.16
CA TYR A 5 16.29 17.49 33.39
C TYR A 5 17.75 17.71 33.01
N LYS A 6 18.64 16.96 33.68
CA LYS A 6 20.05 16.77 33.33
C LYS A 6 20.32 15.28 33.11
N ASN A 7 21.23 14.95 32.19
CA ASN A 7 21.65 13.57 31.90
C ASN A 7 20.47 12.61 31.65
N PHE A 8 19.45 13.04 30.90
CA PHE A 8 18.27 12.26 30.49
C PHE A 8 17.32 11.73 31.58
N GLY A 9 17.72 11.73 32.86
CA GLY A 9 16.96 11.10 33.94
C GLY A 9 16.86 11.93 35.22
N THR A 10 17.80 12.84 35.49
CA THR A 10 17.82 13.61 36.74
C THR A 10 16.91 14.83 36.62
N ARG A 11 15.73 14.76 37.22
CA ARG A 11 14.81 15.91 37.33
C ARG A 11 15.44 16.97 38.24
N LEU A 12 15.49 18.22 37.75
CA LEU A 12 16.01 19.36 38.48
C LEU A 12 14.88 20.13 39.17
N GLU A 13 13.97 20.68 38.38
CA GLU A 13 12.91 21.58 38.84
C GLU A 13 11.77 21.62 37.82
N ASP A 14 10.61 22.12 38.24
CA ASP A 14 9.54 22.52 37.32
C ASP A 14 9.64 24.02 37.05
N VAL A 15 9.67 24.41 35.78
CA VAL A 15 9.83 25.81 35.36
C VAL A 15 8.74 26.19 34.36
N SER A 16 8.52 27.49 34.15
CA SER A 16 7.68 27.94 33.06
C SER A 16 8.36 27.67 31.72
N ILE A 17 7.59 27.23 30.71
CA ILE A 17 8.15 27.00 29.37
C ILE A 17 8.64 28.31 28.74
N PHE A 18 8.03 29.45 29.09
CA PHE A 18 8.50 30.76 28.66
C PHE A 18 9.86 31.10 29.26
N THR A 19 10.15 30.70 30.49
CA THR A 19 11.49 30.86 31.09
C THR A 19 12.54 30.06 30.31
N ILE A 20 12.20 28.84 29.87
CA ILE A 20 13.06 28.04 28.99
C ILE A 20 13.32 28.79 27.66
N PHE A 21 12.28 29.34 27.04
CA PHE A 21 12.44 30.10 25.79
C PHE A 21 13.30 31.36 25.97
N GLN A 22 13.12 32.10 27.07
CA GLN A 22 13.98 33.24 27.38
C GLN A 22 15.44 32.82 27.63
N ASP A 23 15.66 31.72 28.34
CA ASP A 23 17.00 31.16 28.54
C ASP A 23 17.67 30.81 27.20
N ILE A 24 16.96 30.18 26.25
CA ILE A 24 17.46 29.81 24.92
C ILE A 24 17.76 31.05 24.06
N LYS A 25 16.93 32.09 24.19
CA LYS A 25 17.11 33.36 23.48
C LYS A 25 18.28 34.19 24.03
N SER A 26 18.58 34.02 25.31
CA SER A 26 19.74 34.65 25.98
C SER A 26 21.05 33.91 25.68
N ASN A 27 22.17 34.45 26.15
CA ASN A 27 23.49 33.84 26.00
C ASN A 27 23.77 32.70 27.01
N LYS A 28 22.75 32.25 27.76
CA LYS A 28 22.91 31.26 28.83
C LYS A 28 23.50 29.92 28.38
N TYR A 29 23.15 29.47 27.17
CA TYR A 29 23.63 28.20 26.60
C TYR A 29 24.56 28.42 25.38
N GLU A 30 25.02 29.65 25.15
CA GLU A 30 25.78 30.02 23.95
C GLU A 30 27.08 29.20 23.83
N SER A 31 27.82 29.07 24.94
CA SER A 31 29.10 28.36 24.97
C SER A 31 28.95 26.88 24.62
N GLU A 32 28.00 26.20 25.25
CA GLU A 32 27.74 24.77 25.06
C GLU A 32 27.27 24.48 23.63
N ILE A 33 26.42 25.34 23.07
CA ILE A 33 25.84 25.16 21.73
C ILE A 33 26.87 25.49 20.65
N ASN A 34 27.70 26.52 20.84
CA ASN A 34 28.80 26.83 19.93
C ASN A 34 29.84 25.70 19.92
N ALA A 35 30.12 25.05 21.05
CA ALA A 35 31.00 23.88 21.09
C ALA A 35 30.43 22.71 20.27
N ILE A 36 29.12 22.46 20.32
CA ILE A 36 28.44 21.42 19.52
C ILE A 36 28.51 21.77 18.02
N ARG A 37 28.15 23.00 17.65
CA ARG A 37 28.18 23.46 16.24
C ARG A 37 29.60 23.46 15.66
N PHE A 38 30.60 23.82 16.46
CA PHE A 38 32.00 23.75 16.07
C PHE A 38 32.45 22.30 15.84
N ALA A 39 32.05 21.36 16.70
CA ALA A 39 32.34 19.93 16.50
C ALA A 39 31.65 19.38 15.25
N MET A 40 30.41 19.79 14.95
CA MET A 40 29.70 19.46 13.71
C MET A 40 30.43 20.00 12.47
N HIS A 41 30.83 21.28 12.48
CA HIS A 41 31.57 21.90 11.37
C HIS A 41 32.97 21.30 11.16
N SER A 42 33.60 20.80 12.24
CA SER A 42 34.88 20.11 12.20
C SER A 42 34.76 18.61 11.89
N GLU A 43 33.57 18.13 11.49
CA GLU A 43 33.26 16.72 11.18
C GLU A 43 33.53 15.73 12.34
N LYS A 44 33.53 16.21 13.59
CA LYS A 44 33.74 15.38 14.81
C LYS A 44 32.42 14.94 15.42
N LEU A 45 31.70 14.05 14.72
CA LEU A 45 30.35 13.63 15.07
C LEU A 45 30.23 13.02 16.49
N GLU A 46 31.15 12.14 16.88
CA GLU A 46 31.13 11.52 18.23
C GLU A 46 31.27 12.55 19.36
N MET A 47 32.10 13.57 19.13
CA MET A 47 32.28 14.65 20.09
C MET A 47 31.03 15.53 20.17
N ALA A 48 30.40 15.84 19.03
CA ALA A 48 29.13 16.57 18.99
C ALA A 48 28.01 15.83 19.73
N ASP A 49 27.95 14.50 19.59
CA ASP A 49 26.97 13.65 20.28
C ASP A 49 27.17 13.62 21.79
N LYS A 50 28.42 13.48 22.21
CA LYS A 50 28.78 13.54 23.63
C LYS A 50 28.39 14.89 24.23
N LEU A 51 28.78 16.00 23.60
CA LEU A 51 28.44 17.35 24.07
C LEU A 51 26.92 17.59 24.10
N LYS A 52 26.18 17.13 23.07
CA LYS A 52 24.72 17.22 23.03
C LYS A 52 24.07 16.44 24.17
N SER A 53 24.64 15.29 24.55
CA SER A 53 24.12 14.44 25.64
C SER A 53 24.25 15.07 27.03
N GLU A 54 25.17 16.04 27.20
CA GLU A 54 25.42 16.78 28.44
C GLU A 54 24.50 18.00 28.61
N LEU A 55 23.78 18.40 27.55
CA LEU A 55 22.84 19.52 27.59
C LEU A 55 21.67 19.25 28.55
N LEU A 56 21.16 20.34 29.12
CA LEU A 56 19.89 20.29 29.82
C LEU A 56 18.75 20.03 28.83
N ALA A 57 17.72 19.34 29.29
CA ALA A 57 16.54 19.04 28.50
C ALA A 57 15.26 19.30 29.30
N PHE A 58 14.12 19.41 28.63
CA PHE A 58 12.83 19.65 29.26
C PHE A 58 11.72 18.87 28.57
N THR A 59 10.62 18.62 29.27
CA THR A 59 9.43 17.96 28.71
C THR A 59 8.40 18.99 28.27
N ALA A 60 8.27 19.22 26.96
CA ALA A 60 7.37 20.25 26.43
C ALA A 60 5.90 20.05 26.87
N SER A 61 5.47 18.79 26.94
CA SER A 61 4.08 18.39 27.15
C SER A 61 3.59 18.44 28.61
N GLY A 62 4.46 18.73 29.59
CA GLY A 62 4.00 18.82 30.98
C GLY A 62 5.09 18.66 32.04
N THR A 63 4.66 18.62 33.30
CA THR A 63 5.51 18.27 34.45
C THR A 63 5.30 16.81 34.85
N PHE A 64 6.37 16.18 35.33
CA PHE A 64 6.36 14.79 35.73
C PHE A 64 6.86 14.65 37.17
N GLY A 65 6.29 13.67 37.89
CA GLY A 65 6.65 13.34 39.26
C GLY A 65 7.94 12.51 39.34
N LYS A 66 7.85 11.34 39.98
CA LYS A 66 9.01 10.48 40.27
C LYS A 66 9.73 9.96 39.02
N GLN A 67 9.03 9.78 37.90
CA GLN A 67 9.60 9.27 36.65
C GLN A 67 8.99 10.01 35.45
N ARG A 68 9.76 10.11 34.35
CA ARG A 68 9.30 10.66 33.06
C ARG A 68 8.55 9.58 32.27
N LYS A 69 7.32 9.26 32.69
CA LYS A 69 6.39 8.35 32.00
C LYS A 69 4.97 8.94 32.05
N LYS A 70 4.12 8.56 31.09
CA LYS A 70 2.73 9.03 30.98
C LYS A 70 1.94 8.92 32.29
N GLU A 71 2.13 7.82 33.03
CA GLU A 71 1.45 7.55 34.31
C GLU A 71 1.82 8.51 35.45
N PHE A 72 2.97 9.19 35.35
CA PHE A 72 3.48 10.11 36.37
C PHE A 72 3.41 11.58 35.93
N ILE A 73 2.53 11.91 34.97
CA ILE A 73 2.29 13.29 34.62
C ILE A 73 1.53 14.00 35.75
N ASN A 74 2.11 15.08 36.27
CA ASN A 74 1.49 15.86 37.34
C ASN A 74 0.62 16.98 36.76
N SER A 75 1.08 17.63 35.70
CA SER A 75 0.36 18.69 35.01
C SER A 75 0.65 18.63 33.53
N TYR A 76 -0.41 18.62 32.71
CA TYR A 76 -0.31 18.64 31.26
C TYR A 76 -0.22 20.09 30.77
N SER A 77 0.84 20.42 30.02
CA SER A 77 1.09 21.80 29.58
C SER A 77 0.17 22.25 28.45
N GLN A 78 -0.53 21.31 27.80
CA GLN A 78 -1.31 21.56 26.58
C GLN A 78 -0.45 22.15 25.44
N ILE A 79 0.84 21.78 25.42
CA ILE A 79 1.77 22.17 24.37
C ILE A 79 2.27 20.90 23.68
N VAL A 80 2.24 20.92 22.35
CA VAL A 80 2.88 19.92 21.49
C VAL A 80 4.19 20.50 20.96
N ASN A 81 5.26 19.71 20.97
CA ASN A 81 6.51 20.07 20.30
C ASN A 81 6.71 19.20 19.06
N LEU A 82 7.14 19.82 17.96
CA LEU A 82 7.61 19.12 16.76
C LEU A 82 9.10 19.42 16.55
N ASP A 83 9.82 18.43 16.02
CA ASP A 83 11.26 18.49 15.78
C ASP A 83 11.52 18.20 14.30
N PHE A 84 11.91 19.24 13.55
CA PHE A 84 12.32 19.13 12.15
C PHE A 84 13.84 18.93 12.12
N ASP A 85 14.29 17.74 11.74
CA ASP A 85 15.71 17.39 11.63
C ASP A 85 16.14 17.33 10.16
N HIS A 86 17.45 17.45 9.89
CA HIS A 86 18.06 17.30 8.56
C HIS A 86 17.54 18.27 7.50
N ILE A 87 17.25 19.51 7.89
CA ILE A 87 16.79 20.55 6.95
C ILE A 87 18.00 21.10 6.17
N PRO A 88 17.96 21.13 4.83
CA PRO A 88 19.01 21.76 4.02
C PRO A 88 19.21 23.23 4.43
N VAL A 89 20.46 23.68 4.49
CA VAL A 89 20.81 25.03 4.99
C VAL A 89 20.15 26.13 4.16
N GLU A 90 20.05 25.93 2.84
CA GLU A 90 19.34 26.83 1.92
C GLU A 90 17.84 26.99 2.24
N ASP A 91 17.20 25.94 2.75
CA ASP A 91 15.75 25.91 3.00
C ASP A 91 15.37 26.33 4.43
N LEU A 92 16.32 26.28 5.38
CA LEU A 92 16.06 26.58 6.79
C LEU A 92 15.49 27.99 7.00
N SER A 93 15.98 28.99 6.24
CA SER A 93 15.50 30.37 6.31
C SER A 93 14.03 30.52 5.84
N SER A 94 13.67 29.82 4.77
CA SER A 94 12.31 29.76 4.23
C SER A 94 11.37 29.04 5.19
N LEU A 95 11.82 27.92 5.77
CA LEU A 95 11.08 27.15 6.78
C LEU A 95 10.76 27.99 8.02
N ILE A 96 11.77 28.69 8.58
CA ILE A 96 11.60 29.60 9.72
C ILE A 96 10.56 30.68 9.38
N THR A 97 10.64 31.27 8.19
CA THR A 97 9.71 32.33 7.76
C THR A 97 8.27 31.82 7.70
N LYS A 98 8.03 30.65 7.10
CA LYS A 98 6.70 30.03 7.02
C LYS A 98 6.13 29.68 8.40
N ILE A 99 6.95 29.08 9.26
CA ILE A 99 6.53 28.64 10.60
C ILE A 99 6.24 29.84 11.50
N ASN A 100 7.10 30.86 11.50
CA ASN A 100 6.92 32.05 12.32
C ASN A 100 5.75 32.91 11.82
N GLY A 101 5.40 32.82 10.53
CA GLY A 101 4.21 33.47 9.95
C GLY A 101 2.89 32.78 10.29
N CYS A 102 2.91 31.56 10.87
CA CYS A 102 1.70 30.83 11.24
C CYS A 102 1.17 31.30 12.61
N GLU A 103 -0.11 31.68 12.67
CA GLU A 103 -0.77 32.15 13.89
C GLU A 103 -0.84 31.11 15.02
N LEU A 104 -0.73 29.82 14.70
CA LEU A 104 -0.76 28.70 15.65
C LEU A 104 0.60 28.45 16.32
N THR A 105 1.69 29.01 15.78
CA THR A 105 3.05 28.79 16.31
C THR A 105 3.25 29.61 17.57
N LEU A 106 3.38 28.95 18.72
CA LEU A 106 3.68 29.59 20.00
C LEU A 106 5.14 30.05 20.06
N ALA A 107 6.07 29.16 19.69
CA ALA A 107 7.49 29.47 19.68
C ALA A 107 8.25 28.56 18.72
N SER A 108 9.40 29.02 18.24
CA SER A 108 10.33 28.21 17.44
C SER A 108 11.78 28.63 17.65
N PHE A 109 12.69 27.65 17.60
CA PHE A 109 14.14 27.90 17.68
C PHE A 109 14.97 26.86 16.95
N VAL A 110 16.15 27.27 16.48
CA VAL A 110 17.11 26.41 15.78
C VAL A 110 17.68 25.36 16.74
N SER A 111 17.70 24.09 16.29
CA SER A 111 18.15 22.94 17.07
C SER A 111 19.62 23.06 17.51
N PRO A 112 20.08 22.30 18.53
CA PRO A 112 21.44 22.43 19.04
C PRO A 112 22.56 22.26 18.00
N ARG A 113 22.33 21.42 16.98
CA ARG A 113 23.30 21.18 15.91
C ARG A 113 23.26 22.22 14.78
N GLY A 114 22.23 23.06 14.71
CA GLY A 114 22.07 24.07 13.66
C GLY A 114 21.38 23.57 12.37
N GLU A 115 21.05 22.28 12.27
CA GLU A 115 20.53 21.64 11.06
C GLU A 115 19.03 21.28 11.17
N GLY A 116 18.32 21.95 12.06
CA GLY A 116 16.92 21.64 12.33
C GLY A 116 16.19 22.75 13.08
N LEU A 117 14.87 22.63 13.18
CA LEU A 117 14.00 23.61 13.80
C LEU A 117 13.03 22.93 14.77
N LYS A 118 12.95 23.45 15.99
CA LYS A 118 12.01 22.99 17.01
C LYS A 118 10.86 23.96 17.11
N ILE A 119 9.63 23.47 17.10
CA ILE A 119 8.43 24.31 17.17
C ILE A 119 7.48 23.85 18.26
N PHE A 120 6.72 24.80 18.82
CA PHE A 120 5.81 24.59 19.94
C PHE A 120 4.45 25.17 19.60
N ILE A 121 3.39 24.41 19.88
CA ILE A 121 2.00 24.74 19.52
C ILE A 121 1.11 24.53 20.74
N LYS A 122 0.21 25.49 21.02
CA LYS A 122 -0.83 25.33 22.05
C LYS A 122 -1.98 24.50 21.49
N ILE A 123 -2.51 23.57 22.28
CA ILE A 123 -3.66 22.73 21.91
C ILE A 123 -4.78 22.80 22.96
N ASN A 124 -5.99 22.39 22.60
CA ASN A 124 -7.15 22.35 23.51
C ASN A 124 -7.47 20.93 24.06
N SER A 125 -6.54 19.97 23.97
CA SER A 125 -6.78 18.56 24.39
C SER A 125 -6.17 18.20 25.75
N ASN A 126 -6.42 16.97 26.22
CA ASN A 126 -5.87 16.44 27.47
C ASN A 126 -4.72 15.44 27.26
N ALA A 127 -4.06 15.05 28.36
CA ALA A 127 -2.91 14.14 28.33
C ALA A 127 -3.23 12.74 27.76
N GLU A 128 -4.47 12.26 27.88
CA GLU A 128 -4.87 10.97 27.34
C GLU A 128 -4.88 10.99 25.81
N LYS A 129 -5.37 12.11 25.24
CA LYS A 129 -5.48 12.38 23.81
C LYS A 129 -4.20 12.97 23.19
N HIS A 130 -3.10 13.05 23.93
CA HIS A 130 -1.84 13.67 23.46
C HIS A 130 -1.36 13.11 22.11
N THR A 131 -1.41 11.78 21.90
CA THR A 131 -0.97 11.16 20.66
C THR A 131 -1.84 11.56 19.45
N ILE A 132 -3.15 11.73 19.67
CA ILE A 132 -4.09 12.20 18.64
C ILE A 132 -3.80 13.67 18.33
N ALA A 133 -3.68 14.51 19.36
CA ALA A 133 -3.34 15.91 19.22
C ALA A 133 -2.00 16.14 18.52
N TYR A 134 -0.97 15.37 18.91
CA TYR A 134 0.34 15.38 18.26
C TYR A 134 0.20 15.09 16.77
N SER A 135 -0.52 14.03 16.40
CA SER A 135 -0.66 13.62 15.00
C SER A 135 -1.38 14.68 14.17
N GLN A 136 -2.44 15.32 14.69
CA GLN A 136 -3.15 16.39 13.99
C GLN A 136 -2.27 17.64 13.80
N VAL A 137 -1.53 18.06 14.84
CA VAL A 137 -0.60 19.19 14.77
C VAL A 137 0.55 18.89 13.81
N ALA A 138 1.11 17.68 13.86
CA ALA A 138 2.20 17.25 12.99
C ALA A 138 1.79 17.25 11.51
N ASN A 139 0.61 16.70 11.19
CA ASN A 139 0.06 16.73 9.85
C ASN A 139 -0.18 18.16 9.35
N TYR A 140 -0.69 19.06 10.21
CA TYR A 140 -0.90 20.46 9.85
C TYR A 140 0.41 21.15 9.43
N TYR A 141 1.46 21.02 10.25
CA TYR A 141 2.75 21.68 9.98
C TYR A 141 3.55 20.99 8.87
N GLN A 142 3.41 19.68 8.67
CA GLN A 142 3.94 18.99 7.49
C GLN A 142 3.31 19.53 6.21
N ASN A 143 1.98 19.70 6.18
CA ASN A 143 1.29 20.30 5.03
C ASN A 143 1.69 21.76 4.78
N LEU A 144 1.91 22.54 5.84
CA LEU A 144 2.35 23.93 5.73
C LEU A 144 3.76 24.08 5.15
N THR A 145 4.65 23.14 5.49
CA THR A 145 6.10 23.30 5.26
C THR A 145 6.63 22.42 4.14
N GLY A 146 6.04 21.25 3.92
CA GLY A 146 6.53 20.19 3.03
C GLY A 146 7.65 19.34 3.63
N PHE A 147 8.05 19.58 4.88
CA PHE A 147 9.13 18.86 5.55
C PHE A 147 8.60 17.86 6.58
N ASP A 148 9.32 16.75 6.75
CA ASP A 148 9.04 15.72 7.74
C ASP A 148 9.56 16.09 9.14
N PHE A 149 9.05 15.42 10.18
CA PHE A 149 9.38 15.65 11.60
C PHE A 149 9.79 14.33 12.29
N ASP A 150 10.52 14.38 13.42
CA ASP A 150 10.91 13.18 14.19
C ASP A 150 9.66 12.46 14.76
N PRO A 151 9.34 11.22 14.31
CA PRO A 151 8.16 10.48 14.78
C PRO A 151 8.25 10.10 16.27
N LYS A 152 9.43 10.19 16.90
CA LYS A 152 9.62 9.90 18.33
C LYS A 152 9.08 11.01 19.24
N CYS A 153 8.80 12.20 18.72
CA CYS A 153 8.22 13.30 19.50
C CYS A 153 6.75 13.08 19.89
N LYS A 154 6.09 12.01 19.40
CA LYS A 154 4.73 11.61 19.77
C LYS A 154 4.55 11.17 21.24
N ASP A 155 5.64 10.81 21.91
CA ASP A 155 5.61 10.39 23.32
C ASP A 155 5.45 11.63 24.21
N ILE A 156 4.38 11.66 25.01
CA ILE A 156 4.07 12.74 25.96
C ILE A 156 5.23 13.03 26.93
N SER A 157 6.08 12.05 27.17
CA SER A 157 7.20 12.16 28.09
C SER A 157 8.49 12.63 27.40
N ARG A 158 8.51 12.83 26.07
CA ARG A 158 9.74 13.08 25.28
C ARG A 158 10.52 14.31 25.78
N LEU A 159 11.84 14.17 25.85
CA LEU A 159 12.75 15.26 26.16
C LEU A 159 13.07 16.10 24.92
N CYS A 160 13.10 17.41 25.12
CA CYS A 160 13.62 18.38 24.18
C CYS A 160 14.88 19.04 24.79
N PHE A 161 16.01 18.99 24.09
CA PHE A 161 17.22 19.68 24.53
C PHE A 161 17.06 21.20 24.41
N VAL A 162 17.69 21.93 25.34
CA VAL A 162 17.86 23.38 25.20
C VAL A 162 18.83 23.70 24.04
N SER A 163 18.70 24.89 23.48
CA SER A 163 19.57 25.39 22.41
C SER A 163 20.03 26.82 22.73
N HIS A 164 20.70 27.45 21.78
CA HIS A 164 20.97 28.88 21.76
C HIS A 164 20.58 29.44 20.40
N ASP A 165 19.62 30.36 20.43
CA ASP A 165 19.08 31.03 19.24
C ASP A 165 18.63 32.45 19.61
N PRO A 166 19.47 33.48 19.37
CA PRO A 166 19.11 34.87 19.62
C PRO A 166 17.86 35.33 18.84
N ASN A 167 17.54 34.65 17.73
CA ASN A 167 16.40 34.93 16.87
C ASN A 167 15.17 34.07 17.20
N LEU A 168 15.18 33.36 18.34
CA LEU A 168 14.03 32.58 18.81
C LEU A 168 12.74 33.41 18.74
N PHE A 169 11.75 32.84 18.06
CA PHE A 169 10.43 33.43 17.88
C PHE A 169 9.51 33.03 19.04
N ILE A 170 8.76 34.00 19.57
CA ILE A 170 7.71 33.78 20.58
C ILE A 170 6.49 34.61 20.18
N ASN A 171 5.34 33.95 20.10
CA ASN A 171 4.04 34.57 19.96
C ASN A 171 3.15 34.21 21.16
N GLU A 172 3.13 35.06 22.18
CA GLU A 172 2.33 34.84 23.39
C GLU A 172 0.82 34.73 23.08
N ASN A 173 0.38 35.39 22.01
CA ASN A 173 -1.00 35.43 21.53
C ASN A 173 -1.30 34.35 20.48
N ALA A 174 -0.46 33.31 20.34
CA ALA A 174 -0.70 32.23 19.39
C ALA A 174 -2.08 31.58 19.60
N THR A 175 -2.80 31.39 18.50
CA THR A 175 -4.12 30.76 18.45
C THR A 175 -3.99 29.30 18.90
N ILE A 176 -4.99 28.82 19.65
CA ILE A 176 -5.00 27.43 20.12
C ILE A 176 -5.39 26.51 18.96
N PHE A 177 -4.64 25.43 18.76
CA PHE A 177 -4.97 24.40 17.79
C PHE A 177 -6.12 23.53 18.33
N GLU A 178 -7.23 23.51 17.60
CA GLU A 178 -8.46 22.78 17.95
C GLU A 178 -8.37 21.31 17.53
N VAL A 179 -8.15 20.42 18.50
CA VAL A 179 -8.04 18.96 18.29
C VAL A 179 -9.43 18.36 18.06
N GLN A 180 -9.63 17.74 16.90
CA GLN A 180 -10.89 17.13 16.50
C GLN A 180 -11.06 15.74 17.14
N GLU A 181 -12.25 15.41 17.63
CA GLU A 181 -12.59 14.08 18.14
C GLU A 181 -13.19 13.20 17.03
N GLU A 182 -12.60 12.03 16.80
CA GLU A 182 -13.22 11.01 15.94
C GLU A 182 -14.38 10.34 16.68
N SER A 183 -15.57 10.37 16.08
CA SER A 183 -16.76 9.69 16.60
C SER A 183 -16.62 8.18 16.44
N LYS A 184 -16.55 7.46 17.57
CA LYS A 184 -16.54 6.00 17.62
C LYS A 184 -17.98 5.46 17.51
N SER A 185 -18.27 4.69 16.48
CA SER A 185 -19.40 3.75 16.48
C SER A 185 -18.98 2.43 17.16
N GLU A 186 -19.83 1.95 18.08
CA GLU A 186 -19.55 0.97 19.13
C GLU A 186 -19.49 -0.53 18.72
N GLU A 187 -18.95 -1.32 19.66
CA GLU A 187 -18.50 -2.71 19.67
C GLU A 187 -19.56 -3.82 19.51
N LYS A 188 -19.13 -5.05 19.15
CA LYS A 188 -19.64 -6.31 19.75
C LYS A 188 -18.57 -7.42 19.98
N VAL A 189 -18.34 -7.67 21.28
CA VAL A 189 -18.26 -8.93 22.05
C VAL A 189 -17.13 -9.96 21.81
N LYS A 190 -16.40 -10.21 22.92
CA LYS A 190 -15.37 -11.22 23.20
C LYS A 190 -15.93 -12.64 23.35
N THR A 191 -15.19 -13.66 22.90
CA THR A 191 -15.25 -15.03 23.45
C THR A 191 -13.85 -15.61 23.66
N LYS A 192 -13.65 -16.22 24.84
CA LYS A 192 -12.41 -16.90 25.30
C LYS A 192 -12.19 -18.24 24.57
N PRO A 193 -10.95 -18.68 24.28
CA PRO A 193 -10.67 -20.06 23.90
C PRO A 193 -10.27 -20.94 25.09
N LYS A 194 -10.60 -22.23 25.00
CA LYS A 194 -10.15 -23.35 25.85
C LYS A 194 -9.35 -24.37 24.98
N PRO A 195 -8.56 -25.27 25.58
CA PRO A 195 -7.26 -25.73 25.06
C PRO A 195 -7.32 -27.04 24.26
N ILE A 196 -6.34 -27.26 23.37
CA ILE A 196 -6.03 -28.55 22.73
C ILE A 196 -4.52 -28.84 22.81
N GLN A 197 -4.20 -30.13 22.94
CA GLN A 197 -3.00 -30.76 23.52
C GLN A 197 -1.74 -30.88 22.62
N VAL A 198 -0.66 -31.30 23.30
CA VAL A 198 0.79 -31.22 23.09
C VAL A 198 1.40 -32.35 22.24
N THR A 199 2.52 -32.06 21.53
CA THR A 199 3.79 -32.85 21.47
C THR A 199 4.82 -32.11 20.60
N GLN A 200 6.08 -31.83 20.95
CA GLN A 200 6.95 -32.03 22.12
C GLN A 200 7.46 -30.65 22.62
N SER A 201 7.35 -30.35 23.92
CA SER A 201 7.70 -29.04 24.50
C SER A 201 8.89 -29.14 25.45
N LEU A 202 9.94 -28.35 25.23
CA LEU A 202 10.91 -28.00 26.28
C LEU A 202 10.16 -27.62 27.56
N SER A 203 10.63 -28.09 28.72
CA SER A 203 10.00 -27.75 30.01
C SER A 203 10.10 -26.25 30.28
N THR A 204 9.19 -25.71 31.10
CA THR A 204 9.15 -24.28 31.42
C THR A 204 10.47 -23.81 32.05
N ASP A 205 11.09 -24.64 32.89
CA ASP A 205 12.38 -24.36 33.54
C ASP A 205 13.54 -24.30 32.53
N GLU A 206 13.59 -25.24 31.57
CA GLU A 206 14.61 -25.22 30.50
C GLU A 206 14.47 -23.98 29.60
N LYS A 207 13.25 -23.50 29.36
CA LYS A 207 13.00 -22.26 28.61
C LYS A 207 13.45 -21.03 29.39
N LEU A 208 13.25 -21.02 30.71
CA LEU A 208 13.69 -19.93 31.59
C LEU A 208 15.22 -19.89 31.70
N ASP A 209 15.89 -21.03 31.82
CA ASP A 209 17.36 -21.13 31.81
C ASP A 209 17.98 -20.64 30.49
N ASN A 210 17.34 -20.95 29.36
CA ASN A 210 17.77 -20.43 28.06
C ASN A 210 17.59 -18.91 27.96
N CYS A 211 16.48 -18.38 28.49
CA CYS A 211 16.27 -16.93 28.59
C CYS A 211 17.32 -16.27 29.50
N LEU A 212 17.72 -16.95 30.58
CA LEU A 212 18.77 -16.48 31.48
C LEU A 212 20.11 -16.38 30.76
N LYS A 213 20.59 -17.46 30.17
CA LYS A 213 21.86 -17.50 29.41
C LYS A 213 21.89 -16.45 28.29
N PHE A 214 20.78 -16.28 27.57
CA PHE A 214 20.68 -15.27 26.51
C PHE A 214 20.74 -13.84 27.06
N THR A 215 20.17 -13.60 28.23
CA THR A 215 20.24 -12.30 28.88
C THR A 215 21.67 -12.03 29.37
N GLU A 216 22.36 -13.03 29.91
CA GLU A 216 23.77 -12.96 30.35
C GLU A 216 24.77 -12.65 29.23
N GLN A 217 24.46 -13.06 27.99
CA GLN A 217 25.26 -12.70 26.82
C GLN A 217 25.21 -11.21 26.48
N LYS A 218 24.16 -10.50 26.91
CA LYS A 218 23.96 -9.08 26.58
C LYS A 218 24.22 -8.15 27.74
N GLU A 219 23.91 -8.60 28.95
CA GLU A 219 24.00 -7.81 30.16
C GLU A 219 24.47 -8.69 31.31
N GLN A 220 25.23 -8.16 32.26
CA GLN A 220 25.67 -8.93 33.43
C GLN A 220 24.88 -8.54 34.67
N TYR A 221 24.54 -9.55 35.48
CA TYR A 221 23.89 -9.33 36.76
C TYR A 221 24.91 -8.92 37.82
N HIS A 222 24.98 -7.62 38.13
CA HIS A 222 25.83 -7.07 39.18
C HIS A 222 25.13 -5.93 39.93
N ASN A 223 25.69 -5.54 41.07
CA ASN A 223 25.15 -4.46 41.89
C ASN A 223 25.12 -3.15 41.09
N GLY A 224 23.93 -2.54 40.95
CA GLY A 224 23.67 -1.39 40.07
C GLY A 224 22.94 -1.70 38.76
N ASN A 225 22.90 -2.96 38.27
CA ASN A 225 22.22 -3.36 37.03
C ASN A 225 21.11 -4.43 37.24
N ARG A 226 20.87 -4.82 38.49
CA ARG A 226 20.01 -5.97 38.87
C ARG A 226 18.58 -5.86 38.34
N ASN A 227 17.92 -4.70 38.53
CA ASN A 227 16.55 -4.48 38.07
C ASN A 227 16.42 -4.45 36.55
N ASN A 228 17.42 -3.89 35.85
CA ASN A 228 17.45 -3.85 34.40
C ASN A 228 17.67 -5.26 33.81
N PHE A 229 18.55 -6.05 34.43
CA PHE A 229 18.76 -7.44 34.05
C PHE A 229 17.48 -8.28 34.22
N ILE A 230 16.78 -8.17 35.36
CA ILE A 230 15.49 -8.87 35.57
C ILE A 230 14.42 -8.39 34.59
N TYR A 231 14.37 -7.10 34.27
CA TYR A 231 13.47 -6.56 33.26
C TYR A 231 13.73 -7.17 31.87
N LEU A 232 15.00 -7.31 31.47
CA LEU A 232 15.38 -7.92 30.21
C LEU A 232 15.10 -9.42 30.19
N LEU A 233 15.39 -10.13 31.28
CA LEU A 233 15.09 -11.54 31.44
C LEU A 233 13.57 -11.79 31.32
N ALA A 234 12.77 -11.01 32.04
CA ALA A 234 11.31 -11.11 31.97
C ALA A 234 10.76 -10.72 30.58
N SER A 235 11.40 -9.77 29.89
CA SER A 235 11.03 -9.41 28.51
C SER A 235 11.34 -10.56 27.54
N ASN A 236 12.45 -11.27 27.77
CA ASN A 236 12.82 -12.45 26.97
C ASN A 236 11.90 -13.64 27.27
N ALA A 237 11.56 -13.89 28.53
CA ALA A 237 10.60 -14.92 28.93
C ALA A 237 9.20 -14.67 28.33
N ASN A 238 8.73 -13.41 28.38
CA ASN A 238 7.47 -12.97 27.77
C ASN A 238 7.47 -13.26 26.27
N ARG A 239 8.53 -12.87 25.55
CA ARG A 239 8.66 -13.13 24.11
C ARG A 239 8.78 -14.61 23.78
N ASN A 240 9.30 -15.45 24.68
CA ASN A 240 9.34 -16.90 24.52
C ASN A 240 8.04 -17.62 24.95
N GLY A 241 7.00 -16.86 25.32
CA GLY A 241 5.68 -17.39 25.65
C GLY A 241 5.62 -18.10 27.00
N ILE A 242 6.54 -17.78 27.91
CA ILE A 242 6.53 -18.27 29.29
C ILE A 242 5.54 -17.44 30.08
N TYR A 243 4.72 -18.04 30.93
CA TYR A 243 3.72 -17.28 31.67
C TYR A 243 4.36 -16.44 32.78
N GLN A 244 3.68 -15.35 33.12
CA GLN A 244 4.16 -14.36 34.08
C GLN A 244 4.43 -14.96 35.47
N GLU A 245 3.60 -15.90 35.92
CA GLU A 245 3.74 -16.56 37.22
C GLU A 245 5.01 -17.41 37.27
N ASP A 246 5.26 -18.23 36.24
CA ASP A 246 6.48 -19.05 36.15
C ASP A 246 7.75 -18.19 36.09
N THR A 247 7.70 -17.09 35.34
CA THR A 247 8.83 -16.13 35.26
C THR A 247 9.08 -15.45 36.60
N LEU A 248 8.01 -15.12 37.32
CA LEU A 248 8.10 -14.46 38.62
C LEU A 248 8.75 -15.39 39.66
N ASP A 249 8.26 -16.63 39.77
CA ASP A 249 8.78 -17.61 40.72
C ASP A 249 10.25 -17.96 40.45
N TYR A 250 10.62 -18.08 39.17
CA TYR A 250 12.01 -18.28 38.78
C TYR A 250 12.91 -17.10 39.15
N CYS A 251 12.46 -15.86 38.91
CA CYS A 251 13.25 -14.69 39.29
C CYS A 251 13.38 -14.55 40.81
N ILE A 252 12.33 -14.83 41.58
CA ILE A 252 12.37 -14.79 43.05
C ILE A 252 13.35 -15.82 43.60
N THR A 253 13.41 -17.00 43.00
CA THR A 253 14.27 -18.10 43.46
C THR A 253 15.75 -17.88 43.12
N ASN A 254 16.05 -17.24 41.99
CA ASN A 254 17.41 -17.17 41.43
C ASN A 254 18.13 -15.83 41.60
N PHE A 255 17.47 -14.75 42.04
CA PHE A 255 18.08 -13.43 42.19
C PHE A 255 17.93 -12.85 43.60
N ASP A 256 18.94 -12.09 44.02
CA ASP A 256 19.05 -11.50 45.36
C ASP A 256 18.34 -10.14 45.52
N LEU A 257 17.27 -9.91 44.76
CA LEU A 257 16.41 -8.72 44.86
C LEU A 257 15.19 -9.00 45.74
N SER A 258 14.59 -7.94 46.31
CA SER A 258 13.39 -8.12 47.14
C SER A 258 12.23 -8.64 46.29
N GLU A 259 11.44 -9.59 46.83
CA GLU A 259 10.28 -10.15 46.12
C GLU A 259 9.34 -9.06 45.59
N SER A 260 9.20 -7.95 46.33
CA SER A 260 8.39 -6.80 45.92
C SER A 260 8.91 -6.08 44.67
N GLU A 261 10.23 -5.98 44.49
CA GLU A 261 10.86 -5.34 43.32
C GLU A 261 10.84 -6.26 42.10
N ILE A 262 11.08 -7.56 42.30
CA ILE A 262 10.98 -8.56 41.23
C ILE A 262 9.54 -8.61 40.73
N LYS A 263 8.56 -8.70 41.63
CA LYS A 263 7.14 -8.72 41.29
C LYS A 263 6.71 -7.48 40.51
N THR A 264 7.13 -6.30 40.96
CA THR A 264 6.81 -5.04 40.26
C THR A 264 7.42 -5.01 38.85
N THR A 265 8.66 -5.50 38.71
CA THR A 265 9.40 -5.49 37.43
C THR A 265 8.80 -6.48 36.43
N VAL A 266 8.57 -7.73 36.84
CA VAL A 266 7.98 -8.77 35.97
C VAL A 266 6.55 -8.40 35.57
N GLN A 267 5.72 -7.93 36.52
CA GLN A 267 4.35 -7.49 36.21
C GLN A 267 4.32 -6.32 35.22
N SER A 268 5.22 -5.35 35.38
CA SER A 268 5.34 -4.21 34.48
C SER A 268 5.69 -4.64 33.05
N VAL A 269 6.59 -5.62 32.89
CA VAL A 269 6.96 -6.16 31.58
C VAL A 269 5.75 -6.83 30.92
N TYR A 270 5.13 -7.79 31.62
CA TYR A 270 4.01 -8.55 31.04
C TYR A 270 2.76 -7.70 30.79
N LYS A 271 2.57 -6.60 31.53
CA LYS A 271 1.49 -5.63 31.29
C LYS A 271 1.77 -4.70 30.10
N ASN A 272 3.02 -4.23 29.94
CA ASN A 272 3.37 -3.26 28.91
C ASN A 272 3.75 -3.91 27.57
N GLN A 273 4.13 -5.18 27.58
CA GLN A 273 4.56 -5.95 26.42
C GLN A 273 3.61 -7.13 26.13
N ILE A 274 2.31 -6.97 26.40
CA ILE A 274 1.29 -8.01 26.12
C ILE A 274 1.30 -8.41 24.63
N ALA A 275 1.46 -7.43 23.74
CA ALA A 275 1.54 -7.65 22.30
C ALA A 275 2.83 -8.36 21.84
N ASP A 276 3.82 -8.51 22.73
CA ASP A 276 5.07 -9.21 22.47
C ASP A 276 5.09 -10.64 23.02
N PHE A 277 4.04 -11.06 23.73
CA PHE A 277 3.95 -12.41 24.31
C PHE A 277 4.03 -13.48 23.20
N ALA A 278 4.90 -14.47 23.40
CA ALA A 278 5.17 -15.54 22.44
C ALA A 278 5.68 -15.11 21.04
N LYS A 279 6.12 -13.85 20.84
CA LYS A 279 6.70 -13.40 19.55
C LYS A 279 7.90 -14.24 19.10
N PHE A 280 8.80 -14.59 20.00
CA PHE A 280 9.95 -15.46 19.68
C PHE A 280 9.60 -16.94 19.67
N ALA A 281 8.57 -17.39 20.38
CA ALA A 281 8.06 -18.75 20.18
C ALA A 281 7.43 -18.92 18.78
N ASN A 282 6.71 -17.91 18.29
CA ASN A 282 6.17 -17.86 16.92
C ASN A 282 7.29 -17.71 15.87
N TYR A 283 8.31 -16.90 16.15
CA TYR A 283 9.47 -16.71 15.26
C TYR A 283 10.42 -17.92 15.27
N ALA A 284 10.56 -18.59 16.41
CA ALA A 284 11.27 -19.86 16.52
C ALA A 284 10.48 -20.95 15.81
N MET A 285 9.15 -21.06 15.96
CA MET A 285 8.36 -21.98 15.13
C MET A 285 8.51 -21.70 13.63
N LEU A 286 8.60 -20.44 13.19
CA LEU A 286 8.92 -20.06 11.80
C LEU A 286 10.34 -20.49 11.39
N LYS A 287 11.33 -20.36 12.26
CA LYS A 287 12.72 -20.76 11.99
C LYS A 287 13.01 -22.26 12.14
N THR A 288 12.47 -22.94 13.15
CA THR A 288 12.64 -24.40 13.31
C THR A 288 11.91 -25.14 12.20
N THR A 289 10.87 -24.56 11.58
CA THR A 289 10.30 -25.07 10.32
C THR A 289 11.27 -24.85 9.15
N GLU A 290 11.97 -23.70 9.08
CA GLU A 290 13.03 -23.46 8.07
C GLU A 290 14.29 -24.32 8.28
N THR A 291 14.67 -24.67 9.52
CA THR A 291 15.89 -25.46 9.82
C THR A 291 15.62 -26.97 9.87
N ALA A 292 14.43 -27.43 10.28
CA ALA A 292 14.08 -28.86 10.21
C ALA A 292 13.93 -29.34 8.75
N ILE A 293 13.52 -28.45 7.83
CA ILE A 293 13.51 -28.73 6.38
C ILE A 293 14.94 -28.82 5.81
N ALA A 294 15.95 -28.21 6.45
CA ALA A 294 17.32 -28.19 5.94
C ALA A 294 18.22 -29.32 6.46
N GLU A 295 17.87 -29.99 7.56
CA GLU A 295 18.72 -31.02 8.18
C GLU A 295 18.12 -32.45 8.22
N GLU A 296 16.84 -32.65 7.88
CA GLU A 296 16.26 -34.00 7.72
C GLU A 296 16.22 -34.50 6.25
N ASP A 297 16.69 -33.71 5.29
CA ASP A 297 16.61 -33.99 3.84
C ASP A 297 17.58 -35.09 3.33
N GLU A 298 18.43 -35.67 4.18
CA GLU A 298 19.27 -36.80 3.77
C GLU A 298 18.80 -38.18 4.27
N ASN A 299 17.84 -38.30 5.19
CA ASN A 299 17.42 -39.61 5.68
C ASN A 299 15.97 -39.67 6.20
N LYS A 300 14.99 -39.56 5.29
CA LYS A 300 13.73 -40.35 5.35
C LYS A 300 12.88 -40.15 4.10
N ILE A 301 13.20 -40.92 3.06
CA ILE A 301 12.23 -41.32 2.05
C ILE A 301 11.15 -42.15 2.76
N SER A 302 9.95 -41.60 2.96
CA SER A 302 8.65 -42.27 2.72
C SER A 302 7.45 -41.47 3.25
N ASN A 303 6.62 -41.02 2.30
CA ASN A 303 5.17 -40.81 2.39
C ASN A 303 4.62 -39.64 3.23
N GLU A 304 4.84 -38.40 2.79
CA GLU A 304 3.84 -37.32 2.93
C GLU A 304 3.72 -36.57 1.59
N VAL A 305 2.49 -36.33 1.13
CA VAL A 305 2.19 -35.68 -0.15
C VAL A 305 2.53 -34.19 -0.04
N GLU A 306 3.52 -33.73 -0.82
CA GLU A 306 3.91 -32.31 -0.96
C GLU A 306 2.67 -31.42 -1.23
N GLU A 307 2.45 -30.38 -0.43
CA GLU A 307 1.48 -29.33 -0.78
C GLU A 307 2.03 -28.56 -2.00
N GLU A 308 1.48 -28.83 -3.19
CA GLU A 308 1.84 -28.15 -4.44
C GLU A 308 1.80 -26.62 -4.30
N ASP A 309 2.87 -25.94 -4.74
CA ASP A 309 2.92 -24.48 -4.84
C ASP A 309 1.96 -24.00 -5.93
N VAL A 310 0.75 -23.62 -5.51
CA VAL A 310 -0.39 -23.19 -6.34
C VAL A 310 -0.02 -22.12 -7.36
N LEU A 311 0.98 -21.28 -7.06
CA LEU A 311 1.42 -20.24 -7.99
C LEU A 311 2.15 -20.82 -9.22
N ARG A 312 2.66 -22.04 -9.15
CA ARG A 312 3.26 -22.74 -10.29
C ARG A 312 2.22 -23.33 -11.24
N SER A 313 1.04 -23.69 -10.73
CA SER A 313 -0.03 -24.34 -11.49
C SER A 313 -1.11 -23.37 -12.00
N THR A 314 -0.92 -22.05 -11.88
CA THR A 314 -1.89 -21.08 -12.39
C THR A 314 -2.04 -21.15 -13.91
N PRO A 315 -3.24 -20.94 -14.46
CA PRO A 315 -3.47 -21.10 -15.89
C PRO A 315 -2.68 -20.08 -16.71
N LEU A 316 -2.21 -20.51 -17.87
CA LEU A 316 -1.69 -19.65 -18.93
C LEU A 316 -2.84 -19.10 -19.78
N ILE A 317 -2.61 -18.00 -20.47
CA ILE A 317 -3.52 -17.52 -21.50
C ILE A 317 -3.51 -18.52 -22.68
N PRO A 318 -4.66 -19.06 -23.11
CA PRO A 318 -4.71 -20.06 -24.17
C PRO A 318 -4.14 -19.56 -25.51
N GLN A 319 -3.51 -20.46 -26.28
CA GLN A 319 -2.98 -20.11 -27.61
C GLN A 319 -4.05 -19.58 -28.57
N SER A 320 -5.29 -20.06 -28.44
CA SER A 320 -6.44 -19.56 -29.23
C SER A 320 -6.72 -18.07 -29.03
N VAL A 321 -6.37 -17.49 -27.87
CA VAL A 321 -6.45 -16.05 -27.66
C VAL A 321 -5.42 -15.35 -28.55
N TYR A 322 -4.16 -15.80 -28.49
CA TYR A 322 -3.06 -15.23 -29.27
C TYR A 322 -3.33 -15.28 -30.76
N ASP A 323 -3.84 -16.39 -31.28
CA ASP A 323 -4.11 -16.57 -32.70
C ASP A 323 -5.18 -15.59 -33.23
N ASN A 324 -6.03 -15.08 -32.34
CA ASN A 324 -7.16 -14.21 -32.65
C ASN A 324 -6.97 -12.74 -32.22
N LEU A 325 -5.85 -12.38 -31.58
CA LEU A 325 -5.62 -10.99 -31.15
C LEU A 325 -5.70 -10.01 -32.34
N PRO A 326 -6.16 -8.77 -32.11
CA PRO A 326 -6.11 -7.74 -33.14
C PRO A 326 -4.65 -7.40 -33.50
N PRO A 327 -4.40 -6.80 -34.69
CA PRO A 327 -3.06 -6.33 -35.07
C PRO A 327 -2.52 -5.33 -34.03
N ILE A 328 -1.23 -5.03 -33.97
CA ILE A 328 -0.57 -4.43 -32.79
C ILE A 328 -0.43 -5.43 -31.64
N LEU A 329 -1.51 -5.90 -31.01
CA LEU A 329 -1.41 -6.86 -29.88
C LEU A 329 -0.82 -8.19 -30.34
N PHE A 330 -1.31 -8.76 -31.44
CA PHE A 330 -0.78 -9.99 -32.03
C PHE A 330 0.74 -9.88 -32.31
N GLU A 331 1.13 -8.84 -33.04
CA GLU A 331 2.52 -8.60 -33.44
C GLU A 331 3.42 -8.35 -32.22
N SER A 332 2.93 -7.65 -31.21
CA SER A 332 3.69 -7.36 -30.00
C SER A 332 3.80 -8.54 -29.03
N CYS A 333 2.87 -9.49 -29.04
CA CYS A 333 2.99 -10.71 -28.25
C CYS A 333 3.96 -11.72 -28.87
N ASN A 334 4.07 -11.76 -30.21
CA ASN A 334 4.87 -12.77 -30.91
C ASN A 334 6.40 -12.63 -30.75
N VAL A 335 6.89 -11.53 -30.18
CA VAL A 335 8.33 -11.32 -29.94
C VAL A 335 8.82 -11.94 -28.62
N PHE A 336 7.91 -12.47 -27.80
CA PHE A 336 8.23 -13.14 -26.54
C PHE A 336 8.21 -14.66 -26.73
N SER A 337 9.33 -15.32 -26.41
CA SER A 337 9.47 -16.77 -26.46
C SER A 337 8.97 -17.46 -25.19
N ASP A 338 9.11 -16.79 -24.03
CA ASP A 338 8.58 -17.29 -22.76
C ASP A 338 7.08 -17.01 -22.66
N LEU A 339 6.31 -18.04 -22.31
CA LEU A 339 4.86 -17.96 -22.24
C LEU A 339 4.39 -17.01 -21.14
N ARG A 340 5.06 -17.00 -19.97
CA ARG A 340 4.67 -16.13 -18.85
C ARG A 340 5.03 -14.67 -19.11
N GLU A 341 6.16 -14.40 -19.76
CA GLU A 341 6.49 -13.06 -20.24
C GLU A 341 5.47 -12.57 -21.27
N ARG A 342 5.04 -13.44 -22.18
CA ARG A 342 4.02 -13.12 -23.18
C ARG A 342 2.65 -12.82 -22.56
N ASP A 343 2.23 -13.59 -21.55
CA ASP A 343 1.00 -13.34 -20.79
C ASP A 343 1.10 -12.04 -19.95
N THR A 344 2.25 -11.82 -19.31
CA THR A 344 2.56 -10.59 -18.55
C THR A 344 2.47 -9.37 -19.46
N PHE A 345 3.11 -9.43 -20.63
CA PHE A 345 3.06 -8.37 -21.62
C PHE A 345 1.62 -8.12 -22.09
N LEU A 346 0.87 -9.16 -22.49
CA LEU A 346 -0.49 -9.01 -23.00
C LEU A 346 -1.41 -8.35 -21.94
N THR A 347 -1.35 -8.83 -20.71
CA THR A 347 -2.16 -8.31 -19.59
C THR A 347 -1.86 -6.83 -19.34
N GLY A 348 -0.58 -6.46 -19.29
CA GLY A 348 -0.18 -5.06 -19.14
C GLY A 348 -0.55 -4.20 -20.36
N ALA A 349 -0.34 -4.72 -21.58
CA ALA A 349 -0.60 -4.00 -22.82
C ALA A 349 -2.08 -3.67 -22.98
N MET A 350 -2.99 -4.57 -22.59
CA MET A 350 -4.43 -4.27 -22.61
C MET A 350 -4.78 -3.10 -21.69
N ALA A 351 -4.20 -3.03 -20.49
CA ALA A 351 -4.40 -1.89 -19.60
C ALA A 351 -3.81 -0.59 -20.17
N ILE A 352 -2.59 -0.61 -20.73
CA ILE A 352 -1.97 0.57 -21.33
C ILE A 352 -2.77 1.07 -22.55
N LEU A 353 -3.08 0.18 -23.48
CA LEU A 353 -3.79 0.54 -24.72
C LEU A 353 -5.23 1.00 -24.45
N SER A 354 -5.87 0.50 -23.38
CA SER A 354 -7.19 1.00 -22.98
C SER A 354 -7.21 2.49 -22.60
N GLY A 355 -6.06 3.05 -22.21
CA GLY A 355 -5.86 4.49 -21.97
C GLY A 355 -5.42 5.27 -23.22
N CYS A 356 -5.24 4.60 -24.35
CA CYS A 356 -4.81 5.16 -25.63
C CYS A 356 -5.95 5.22 -26.66
N LEU A 357 -7.20 5.12 -26.23
CA LEU A 357 -8.39 5.09 -27.07
C LEU A 357 -9.34 6.24 -26.72
N PRO A 358 -8.99 7.50 -27.03
CA PRO A 358 -9.91 8.62 -26.85
C PRO A 358 -11.18 8.40 -27.69
N ASN A 359 -12.32 8.97 -27.30
CA ASN A 359 -13.57 8.93 -28.08
C ASN A 359 -14.09 7.53 -28.45
N VAL A 360 -13.64 6.47 -27.76
CA VAL A 360 -14.20 5.12 -27.84
C VAL A 360 -15.12 4.91 -26.64
N SER A 361 -16.36 4.51 -26.89
CA SER A 361 -17.38 4.33 -25.86
C SER A 361 -18.36 3.21 -26.23
N GLY A 362 -19.32 2.94 -25.35
CA GLY A 362 -20.45 2.05 -25.62
C GLY A 362 -21.41 2.04 -24.44
N VAL A 363 -22.58 1.41 -24.60
CA VAL A 363 -23.59 1.36 -23.53
C VAL A 363 -23.61 -0.01 -22.88
N TYR A 364 -23.37 -0.07 -21.56
CA TYR A 364 -23.43 -1.28 -20.75
C TYR A 364 -24.32 -1.05 -19.54
N SER A 365 -25.32 -1.92 -19.33
CA SER A 365 -26.28 -1.78 -18.22
C SER A 365 -26.95 -0.39 -18.16
N GLY A 366 -27.25 0.20 -19.33
CA GLY A 366 -27.90 1.51 -19.45
C GLY A 366 -27.00 2.73 -19.22
N ASN A 367 -25.69 2.53 -19.04
CA ASN A 367 -24.73 3.62 -18.82
C ASN A 367 -23.68 3.64 -19.94
N VAL A 368 -23.20 4.84 -20.28
CA VAL A 368 -22.02 5.00 -21.15
C VAL A 368 -20.79 4.53 -20.37
N VAL A 369 -19.98 3.69 -21.00
CA VAL A 369 -18.72 3.18 -20.45
C VAL A 369 -17.58 3.36 -21.45
N TYR A 370 -16.36 3.47 -20.93
CA TYR A 370 -15.14 3.70 -21.69
C TYR A 370 -14.18 2.51 -21.56
N PRO A 371 -13.18 2.35 -22.45
CA PRO A 371 -12.34 1.15 -22.50
C PRO A 371 -11.44 0.94 -21.27
N SER A 372 -11.23 1.95 -20.41
CA SER A 372 -10.19 1.94 -19.37
C SER A 372 -10.19 0.70 -18.46
N LEU A 373 -9.02 0.06 -18.33
CA LEU A 373 -8.80 -1.19 -17.58
C LEU A 373 -7.78 -1.02 -16.45
N PHE A 374 -7.97 -1.79 -15.38
CA PHE A 374 -7.01 -1.94 -14.29
C PHE A 374 -6.43 -3.35 -14.29
N SER A 375 -5.10 -3.47 -14.25
CA SER A 375 -4.39 -4.75 -14.19
C SER A 375 -3.33 -4.76 -13.10
N PHE A 376 -3.14 -5.92 -12.49
CA PHE A 376 -2.11 -6.16 -11.48
C PHE A 376 -1.47 -7.54 -11.70
N ILE A 377 -0.23 -7.51 -12.17
CA ILE A 377 0.59 -8.70 -12.41
C ILE A 377 1.42 -9.00 -11.15
N LEU A 378 1.30 -10.22 -10.63
CA LEU A 378 1.92 -10.62 -9.37
C LEU A 378 2.83 -11.83 -9.60
N ALA A 379 4.14 -11.63 -9.45
CA ALA A 379 5.11 -12.70 -9.55
C ALA A 379 6.32 -12.44 -8.64
N PRO A 380 7.00 -13.49 -8.14
CA PRO A 380 8.27 -13.35 -7.45
C PRO A 380 9.33 -12.60 -8.27
N ALA A 381 10.42 -12.20 -7.61
CA ALA A 381 11.56 -11.61 -8.30
C ALA A 381 12.11 -12.59 -9.35
N ALA A 382 12.58 -12.05 -10.48
CA ALA A 382 13.11 -12.81 -11.61
C ALA A 382 12.13 -13.78 -12.31
N SER A 383 10.82 -13.69 -12.05
CA SER A 383 9.79 -14.52 -12.71
C SER A 383 9.17 -13.86 -13.95
N GLY A 384 9.92 -13.12 -14.78
CA GLY A 384 9.37 -12.58 -16.05
C GLY A 384 8.41 -11.36 -15.95
N LYS A 385 8.05 -10.89 -14.74
CA LYS A 385 7.21 -9.67 -14.57
C LYS A 385 7.78 -8.39 -15.21
N GLY A 386 9.09 -8.40 -15.52
CA GLY A 386 9.78 -7.32 -16.21
C GLY A 386 9.25 -7.04 -17.62
N ALA A 387 8.48 -7.95 -18.22
CA ALA A 387 7.85 -7.73 -19.51
C ALA A 387 6.84 -6.56 -19.51
N LEU A 388 6.31 -6.15 -18.34
CA LEU A 388 5.44 -4.97 -18.21
C LEU A 388 6.11 -3.68 -18.71
N LYS A 389 7.45 -3.56 -18.63
CA LYS A 389 8.17 -2.39 -19.15
C LYS A 389 7.97 -2.19 -20.65
N PHE A 390 7.79 -3.27 -21.40
CA PHE A 390 7.56 -3.23 -22.84
C PHE A 390 6.10 -2.89 -23.17
N ALA A 391 5.16 -3.32 -22.33
CA ALA A 391 3.77 -2.86 -22.42
C ALA A 391 3.68 -1.35 -22.16
N LYS A 392 4.40 -0.83 -21.15
CA LYS A 392 4.54 0.62 -20.93
C LYS A 392 5.11 1.34 -22.15
N ALA A 393 6.13 0.77 -22.79
CA ALA A 393 6.74 1.39 -23.96
C ALA A 393 5.76 1.65 -25.11
N LEU A 394 4.64 0.92 -25.21
CA LEU A 394 3.62 1.10 -26.25
C LEU A 394 3.05 2.53 -26.28
N ALA A 395 2.93 3.25 -25.17
CA ALA A 395 2.39 4.62 -25.18
C ALA A 395 3.47 5.71 -25.06
N ASP A 396 4.77 5.36 -25.08
CA ASP A 396 5.86 6.32 -24.88
C ASP A 396 5.82 7.46 -25.92
N LYS A 397 5.57 7.15 -27.20
CA LYS A 397 5.49 8.19 -28.24
C LYS A 397 4.29 9.12 -28.07
N TYR A 398 3.17 8.58 -27.57
CA TYR A 398 2.02 9.40 -27.21
C TYR A 398 2.33 10.31 -26.01
N HIS A 399 2.98 9.76 -24.98
CA HIS A 399 3.45 10.54 -23.84
C HIS A 399 4.45 11.64 -24.24
N ASP A 400 5.48 11.30 -25.02
CA ASP A 400 6.50 12.22 -25.51
C ASP A 400 5.88 13.41 -26.24
N LYS A 401 4.93 13.13 -27.15
CA LYS A 401 4.21 14.15 -27.92
C LYS A 401 3.43 15.08 -26.99
N MET A 402 2.62 14.53 -26.08
CA MET A 402 1.80 15.29 -25.15
C MET A 402 2.63 16.21 -24.25
N VAL A 403 3.77 15.71 -23.75
CA VAL A 403 4.70 16.48 -22.91
C VAL A 403 5.40 17.57 -23.75
N ALA A 404 5.80 17.27 -24.98
CA ALA A 404 6.42 18.25 -25.86
C ALA A 404 5.45 19.40 -26.22
N GLU A 405 4.19 19.08 -26.54
CA GLU A 405 3.13 20.06 -26.81
C GLU A 405 2.85 20.92 -25.56
N SER A 406 2.79 20.31 -24.38
CA SER A 406 2.61 21.04 -23.13
C SER A 406 3.78 22.00 -22.85
N LYS A 407 5.03 21.54 -23.03
CA LYS A 407 6.22 22.39 -22.87
C LYS A 407 6.23 23.57 -23.83
N GLU A 408 5.88 23.34 -25.10
CA GLU A 408 5.82 24.40 -26.10
C GLU A 408 4.71 25.41 -25.78
N ALA A 409 3.52 24.95 -25.36
CA ALA A 409 2.45 25.85 -24.91
C ALA A 409 2.88 26.74 -23.74
N PHE A 410 3.60 26.17 -22.75
CA PHE A 410 4.15 26.94 -21.63
C PHE A 410 5.19 27.97 -22.08
N LYS A 411 6.07 27.60 -23.02
CA LYS A 411 7.06 28.53 -23.57
C LYS A 411 6.38 29.71 -24.29
N ILE A 412 5.37 29.44 -25.12
CA ILE A 412 4.55 30.49 -25.78
C ILE A 412 3.88 31.39 -24.74
N TYR A 413 3.35 30.81 -23.66
CA TYR A 413 2.76 31.56 -22.55
C TYR A 413 3.77 32.47 -21.84
N GLU A 414 4.98 31.98 -21.55
CA GLU A 414 6.04 32.79 -20.92
C GLU A 414 6.47 33.96 -21.81
N GLU A 415 6.62 33.73 -23.12
CA GLU A 415 6.90 34.78 -24.10
C GLU A 415 5.79 35.84 -24.14
N ASN A 416 4.53 35.41 -24.21
CA ASN A 416 3.37 36.30 -24.17
C ASN A 416 3.26 37.07 -22.85
N LEU A 417 3.57 36.43 -21.72
CA LEU A 417 3.56 37.05 -20.39
C LEU A 417 4.67 38.11 -20.27
N ALA A 418 5.85 37.84 -20.81
CA ALA A 418 6.95 38.80 -20.87
C ALA A 418 6.59 40.01 -21.76
N ALA A 419 6.03 39.76 -22.95
CA ALA A 419 5.56 40.80 -23.85
C ALA A 419 4.46 41.67 -23.20
N PHE A 420 3.49 41.03 -22.53
CA PHE A 420 2.44 41.72 -21.78
C PHE A 420 3.02 42.60 -20.65
N LYS A 421 3.94 42.07 -19.83
CA LYS A 421 4.63 42.84 -18.77
C LYS A 421 5.39 44.05 -19.34
N MET A 422 6.00 43.90 -20.51
CA MET A 422 6.72 44.97 -21.20
C MET A 422 5.79 46.04 -21.79
N LEU A 423 4.67 45.67 -22.39
CA LEU A 423 3.67 46.63 -22.88
C LEU A 423 3.00 47.37 -21.72
N LYS A 424 2.72 46.67 -20.62
CA LYS A 424 2.19 47.24 -19.37
C LYS A 424 3.13 48.28 -18.78
N SER A 425 4.43 47.99 -18.68
CA SER A 425 5.41 48.96 -18.16
C SER A 425 5.58 50.19 -19.05
N LYS A 426 5.35 50.04 -20.36
CA LYS A 426 5.40 51.15 -21.34
C LYS A 426 4.07 51.89 -21.50
N SER A 427 3.01 51.54 -20.76
CA SER A 427 1.65 52.09 -20.93
C SER A 427 1.15 52.00 -22.38
N LYS A 428 1.55 50.94 -23.11
CA LYS A 428 1.17 50.67 -24.51
C LYS A 428 0.25 49.44 -24.63
N LEU A 429 -0.46 49.09 -23.56
CA LEU A 429 -1.47 48.05 -23.62
C LEU A 429 -2.63 48.53 -24.48
N GLU A 430 -3.08 47.68 -25.40
CA GLU A 430 -4.31 47.94 -26.14
C GLU A 430 -5.51 47.85 -25.20
N GLU A 431 -6.56 48.61 -25.50
CA GLU A 431 -7.78 48.65 -24.69
C GLU A 431 -8.45 47.25 -24.71
N GLY A 432 -8.53 46.61 -23.54
CA GLY A 432 -9.05 45.23 -23.41
C GLY A 432 -7.99 44.11 -23.45
N GLN A 433 -6.71 44.43 -23.63
CA GLN A 433 -5.64 43.41 -23.61
C GLN A 433 -5.40 42.88 -22.18
N GLY A 434 -5.87 41.65 -21.91
CA GLY A 434 -5.77 40.99 -20.61
C GLY A 434 -4.44 40.26 -20.37
N MET A 435 -4.19 39.86 -19.12
CA MET A 435 -3.04 39.03 -18.78
C MET A 435 -3.16 37.66 -19.49
N PRO A 436 -2.08 37.15 -20.12
CA PRO A 436 -2.11 35.81 -20.71
C PRO A 436 -2.54 34.76 -19.68
N VAL A 437 -3.28 33.76 -20.14
CA VAL A 437 -3.75 32.65 -19.30
C VAL A 437 -2.73 31.51 -19.38
N ALA A 438 -2.33 30.96 -18.22
CA ALA A 438 -1.42 29.83 -18.18
C ALA A 438 -2.08 28.57 -18.79
N PRO A 439 -1.41 27.86 -19.71
CA PRO A 439 -1.95 26.63 -20.29
C PRO A 439 -1.93 25.49 -19.26
N GLN A 440 -2.76 24.47 -19.49
CA GLN A 440 -2.72 23.24 -18.69
C GLN A 440 -1.53 22.37 -19.11
N PHE A 441 -0.85 21.75 -18.12
CA PHE A 441 0.25 20.82 -18.39
C PHE A 441 -0.27 19.39 -18.48
N LYS A 442 -0.39 18.86 -19.70
CA LYS A 442 -0.96 17.54 -19.98
C LYS A 442 0.11 16.45 -19.96
N VAL A 443 -0.23 15.28 -19.43
CA VAL A 443 0.67 14.11 -19.38
C VAL A 443 -0.10 12.82 -19.59
N VAL A 444 0.37 11.92 -20.46
CA VAL A 444 -0.29 10.61 -20.63
C VAL A 444 -0.05 9.70 -19.42
N TYR A 445 1.22 9.52 -19.04
CA TYR A 445 1.60 8.79 -17.84
C TYR A 445 1.57 9.70 -16.62
N ILE A 446 0.70 9.37 -15.67
CA ILE A 446 0.66 9.99 -14.35
C ILE A 446 1.58 9.19 -13.42
N PRO A 447 2.58 9.81 -12.77
CA PRO A 447 3.51 9.09 -11.91
C PRO A 447 2.79 8.46 -10.70
N GLY A 448 3.07 7.19 -10.38
CA GLY A 448 2.40 6.48 -9.29
C GLY A 448 2.81 6.93 -7.88
N ASN A 449 3.93 7.64 -7.74
CA ASN A 449 4.38 8.26 -6.48
C ASN A 449 3.77 9.65 -6.22
N THR A 450 2.70 10.00 -6.92
CA THR A 450 2.03 11.30 -6.82
C THR A 450 0.88 11.24 -5.81
N SER A 451 0.67 12.31 -5.04
CA SER A 451 -0.49 12.40 -4.12
C SER A 451 -1.82 12.34 -4.88
N ASN A 452 -2.87 11.81 -4.24
CA ASN A 452 -4.20 11.67 -4.83
C ASN A 452 -4.70 12.98 -5.47
N ALA A 453 -4.50 14.09 -4.76
CA ALA A 453 -4.97 15.39 -5.20
C ALA A 453 -4.21 15.90 -6.45
N LYS A 454 -2.97 15.48 -6.68
CA LYS A 454 -2.19 15.82 -7.87
C LYS A 454 -2.50 14.88 -9.04
N VAL A 455 -2.84 13.60 -8.78
CA VAL A 455 -3.42 12.70 -9.80
C VAL A 455 -4.72 13.28 -10.34
N ILE A 456 -5.63 13.75 -9.46
CA ILE A 456 -6.90 14.38 -9.86
C ILE A 456 -6.66 15.65 -10.68
N GLN A 457 -5.66 16.46 -10.33
CA GLN A 457 -5.28 17.63 -11.13
C GLN A 457 -4.78 17.22 -12.53
N HIS A 458 -3.98 16.16 -12.64
CA HIS A 458 -3.56 15.65 -13.94
C HIS A 458 -4.73 15.12 -14.76
N LEU A 459 -5.67 14.40 -14.14
CA LEU A 459 -6.90 13.98 -14.81
C LEU A 459 -7.70 15.17 -15.32
N ASP A 460 -7.88 16.22 -14.52
CA ASP A 460 -8.56 17.46 -14.94
C ASP A 460 -7.85 18.13 -16.13
N CYS A 461 -6.52 18.29 -16.06
CA CYS A 461 -5.73 18.83 -17.18
C CYS A 461 -5.85 17.97 -18.45
N ASN A 462 -6.06 16.67 -18.30
CA ASN A 462 -6.17 15.71 -19.39
C ASN A 462 -7.62 15.39 -19.78
N GLU A 463 -8.60 16.22 -19.38
CA GLU A 463 -10.02 16.02 -19.72
C GLU A 463 -10.53 14.64 -19.25
N GLY A 464 -10.13 14.24 -18.05
CA GLY A 464 -10.47 12.98 -17.40
C GLY A 464 -9.56 11.80 -17.74
N LYS A 465 -8.63 11.91 -18.69
CA LYS A 465 -7.86 10.76 -19.21
C LYS A 465 -6.51 10.59 -18.51
N GLY A 466 -6.05 9.35 -18.33
CA GLY A 466 -4.70 9.12 -17.81
C GLY A 466 -4.32 7.65 -17.73
N ILE A 467 -3.01 7.41 -17.59
CA ILE A 467 -2.46 6.07 -17.39
C ILE A 467 -1.51 6.10 -16.19
N ILE A 468 -1.72 5.21 -15.23
CA ILE A 468 -0.74 4.91 -14.17
C ILE A 468 -0.10 3.58 -14.50
N CYS A 469 1.23 3.55 -14.65
CA CYS A 469 1.98 2.33 -14.91
C CYS A 469 3.22 2.25 -14.05
N GLU A 470 3.25 1.28 -13.13
CA GLU A 470 4.36 1.07 -12.20
C GLU A 470 4.79 -0.39 -12.19
N THR A 471 6.07 -0.62 -12.47
CA THR A 471 6.67 -1.97 -12.53
C THR A 471 7.01 -2.52 -11.13
N GLU A 472 6.97 -1.66 -10.11
CA GLU A 472 7.22 -2.04 -8.72
C GLU A 472 6.14 -1.47 -7.81
N ALA A 473 5.27 -2.35 -7.36
CA ALA A 473 4.17 -2.03 -6.45
C ALA A 473 4.62 -1.36 -5.13
N ASP A 474 5.88 -1.47 -4.70
CA ASP A 474 6.37 -0.79 -3.48
C ASP A 474 6.30 0.74 -3.58
N THR A 475 6.59 1.31 -4.75
CA THR A 475 6.51 2.75 -5.02
C THR A 475 5.09 3.28 -4.80
N LEU A 476 4.10 2.52 -5.25
CA LEU A 476 2.69 2.81 -5.01
C LEU A 476 2.28 2.49 -3.57
N GLY A 477 2.80 1.41 -2.99
CA GLY A 477 2.47 0.95 -1.65
C GLY A 477 2.73 1.99 -0.55
N GLN A 478 3.72 2.87 -0.73
CA GLN A 478 3.96 3.99 0.19
C GLN A 478 2.88 5.08 0.07
N THR A 479 2.55 5.51 -1.15
CA THR A 479 1.46 6.45 -1.42
C THR A 479 0.12 5.91 -0.90
N PHE A 480 -0.14 4.62 -1.18
CA PHE A 480 -1.32 3.91 -0.71
C PHE A 480 -1.39 3.78 0.81
N LYS A 481 -0.28 3.59 1.53
CA LYS A 481 -0.30 3.55 3.00
C LYS A 481 -0.68 4.88 3.63
N ASN A 482 -0.24 6.00 3.04
CA ASN A 482 -0.44 7.33 3.61
C ASN A 482 -1.81 7.92 3.24
N GLU A 483 -2.33 7.63 2.04
CA GLU A 483 -3.56 8.24 1.51
C GLU A 483 -4.63 7.20 1.10
N TRP A 484 -4.55 5.96 1.62
CA TRP A 484 -5.34 4.79 1.20
C TRP A 484 -6.81 5.11 0.89
N GLY A 485 -7.50 5.71 1.87
CA GLY A 485 -8.93 5.96 1.77
C GLY A 485 -9.28 6.86 0.59
N SER A 486 -8.50 7.90 0.34
CA SER A 486 -8.76 8.87 -0.73
C SER A 486 -8.32 8.36 -2.11
N TYR A 487 -7.21 7.62 -2.17
CA TYR A 487 -6.68 7.06 -3.42
C TYR A 487 -7.52 5.87 -3.89
N SER A 488 -7.97 5.00 -2.97
CA SER A 488 -8.90 3.90 -3.26
C SER A 488 -10.24 4.44 -3.78
N ASP A 489 -10.77 5.50 -3.16
CA ASP A 489 -12.00 6.16 -3.64
C ASP A 489 -11.85 6.68 -5.08
N MET A 490 -10.76 7.39 -5.38
CA MET A 490 -10.46 7.87 -6.74
C MET A 490 -10.40 6.73 -7.75
N LEU A 491 -9.73 5.62 -7.44
CA LEU A 491 -9.65 4.46 -8.33
C LEU A 491 -11.01 3.79 -8.54
N ARG A 492 -11.80 3.61 -7.47
CA ARG A 492 -13.14 3.01 -7.58
C ARG A 492 -14.08 3.85 -8.44
N LYS A 493 -14.05 5.18 -8.27
CA LYS A 493 -14.80 6.14 -9.10
C LYS A 493 -14.32 6.14 -10.54
N SER A 494 -13.00 6.19 -10.75
CA SER A 494 -12.40 6.15 -12.08
C SER A 494 -12.76 4.87 -12.85
N PHE A 495 -12.79 3.72 -12.18
CA PHE A 495 -13.18 2.46 -12.81
C PHE A 495 -14.62 2.48 -13.33
N HIS A 496 -15.54 3.24 -12.70
CA HIS A 496 -16.92 3.37 -13.14
C HIS A 496 -17.21 4.66 -13.90
N HIS A 497 -16.18 5.48 -14.13
CA HIS A 497 -16.33 6.81 -14.73
C HIS A 497 -17.27 7.71 -13.91
N GLU A 498 -17.29 7.51 -12.59
CA GLU A 498 -18.05 8.33 -11.66
C GLU A 498 -17.31 9.64 -11.40
N LYS A 499 -18.06 10.74 -11.29
CA LYS A 499 -17.54 12.07 -11.02
C LYS A 499 -16.64 12.11 -9.78
N ILE A 500 -15.48 12.74 -9.92
CA ILE A 500 -14.54 13.03 -8.83
C ILE A 500 -14.49 14.53 -8.61
N SER A 501 -14.90 14.99 -7.43
CA SER A 501 -14.84 16.40 -7.04
C SER A 501 -13.93 16.57 -5.82
N VAL A 502 -13.00 17.52 -5.90
CA VAL A 502 -12.09 17.87 -4.81
C VAL A 502 -12.11 19.39 -4.62
N SER A 503 -12.28 19.83 -3.39
CA SER A 503 -12.18 21.24 -2.99
C SER A 503 -11.09 21.40 -1.95
N ARG A 504 -10.13 22.32 -2.18
CA ARG A 504 -9.05 22.61 -1.24
C ARG A 504 -9.31 23.93 -0.52
N LYS A 505 -9.14 23.93 0.81
CA LYS A 505 -9.32 25.12 1.66
C LYS A 505 -8.25 26.20 1.46
N THR A 506 -7.05 25.84 1.00
CA THR A 506 -5.88 26.75 0.95
C THR A 506 -5.92 27.72 -0.21
N ASP A 507 -6.32 27.28 -1.40
CA ASP A 507 -6.24 28.07 -2.64
C ASP A 507 -7.61 28.37 -3.26
N GLY A 508 -8.70 27.90 -2.61
CA GLY A 508 -10.06 27.98 -3.17
C GLY A 508 -10.25 27.14 -4.43
N GLU A 509 -9.26 26.31 -4.80
CA GLU A 509 -9.32 25.46 -5.99
C GLU A 509 -10.39 24.38 -5.82
N PHE A 510 -11.33 24.40 -6.75
CA PHE A 510 -12.35 23.39 -6.95
C PHE A 510 -12.05 22.68 -8.27
N VAL A 511 -11.73 21.39 -8.19
CA VAL A 511 -11.45 20.54 -9.35
C VAL A 511 -12.56 19.51 -9.45
N GLU A 512 -13.15 19.37 -10.62
CA GLU A 512 -14.21 18.43 -10.90
C GLU A 512 -13.94 17.67 -12.20
N VAL A 513 -13.68 16.37 -12.07
CA VAL A 513 -13.51 15.46 -13.20
C VAL A 513 -14.79 14.67 -13.37
N ASN A 514 -15.59 15.00 -14.39
CA ASN A 514 -16.91 14.41 -14.59
C ASN A 514 -16.87 12.94 -15.00
N GLU A 515 -15.98 12.59 -15.93
CA GLU A 515 -15.90 11.27 -16.54
C GLU A 515 -14.45 10.77 -16.52
N PRO A 516 -13.90 10.40 -15.36
CA PRO A 516 -12.53 9.91 -15.26
C PRO A 516 -12.35 8.61 -16.06
N GLN A 517 -11.41 8.63 -17.01
CA GLN A 517 -10.96 7.55 -17.88
C GLN A 517 -9.51 7.19 -17.55
N LEU A 518 -9.29 6.76 -16.32
CA LEU A 518 -7.99 6.33 -15.82
C LEU A 518 -7.77 4.85 -16.15
N SER A 519 -6.61 4.50 -16.69
CA SER A 519 -6.15 3.11 -16.85
C SER A 519 -4.96 2.84 -15.94
N VAL A 520 -4.87 1.62 -15.41
CA VAL A 520 -3.86 1.28 -14.39
C VAL A 520 -3.20 -0.05 -14.71
N ALA A 521 -1.86 -0.06 -14.75
CA ALA A 521 -1.08 -1.27 -15.00
C ALA A 521 0.03 -1.41 -13.95
N LEU A 522 -0.12 -2.35 -13.03
CA LEU A 522 0.81 -2.56 -11.92
C LEU A 522 1.51 -3.90 -12.03
N SER A 523 2.77 -3.97 -11.61
CA SER A 523 3.39 -5.25 -11.26
C SER A 523 4.03 -5.24 -9.89
N GLY A 524 3.98 -6.38 -9.20
CA GLY A 524 4.50 -6.53 -7.86
C GLY A 524 4.78 -7.98 -7.50
N THR A 525 5.26 -8.20 -6.28
CA THR A 525 5.31 -9.53 -5.68
C THR A 525 4.00 -9.83 -4.95
N PRO A 526 3.62 -11.11 -4.78
CA PRO A 526 2.39 -11.45 -4.06
C PRO A 526 2.31 -10.90 -2.64
N LYS A 527 3.44 -10.62 -1.95
CA LYS A 527 3.42 -9.97 -0.62
C LYS A 527 3.08 -8.48 -0.68
N GLN A 528 3.38 -7.80 -1.79
CA GLN A 528 3.14 -6.37 -1.96
C GLN A 528 1.65 -6.06 -2.15
N ILE A 529 0.86 -7.01 -2.66
CA ILE A 529 -0.58 -6.80 -2.82
C ILE A 529 -1.25 -6.44 -1.49
N PHE A 530 -0.81 -7.00 -0.36
CA PHE A 530 -1.42 -6.74 0.94
C PHE A 530 -1.28 -5.29 1.43
N ASN A 531 -0.32 -4.56 0.88
CA ASN A 531 -0.17 -3.12 1.14
C ASN A 531 -1.07 -2.27 0.21
N ILE A 532 -1.52 -2.82 -0.91
CA ILE A 532 -2.31 -2.13 -1.94
C ILE A 532 -3.75 -2.61 -1.97
N ILE A 533 -4.11 -3.77 -1.45
CA ILE A 533 -5.49 -4.23 -1.32
C ILE A 533 -5.55 -4.88 0.05
N SER A 534 -6.11 -4.13 1.00
CA SER A 534 -6.19 -4.53 2.41
C SER A 534 -7.23 -5.64 2.64
N SER A 535 -8.24 -5.74 1.77
CA SER A 535 -9.31 -6.73 1.84
C SER A 535 -9.95 -6.91 0.47
N ALA A 536 -10.45 -8.12 0.20
CA ALA A 536 -11.31 -8.39 -0.96
C ALA A 536 -12.67 -7.65 -0.87
N GLU A 537 -13.07 -7.24 0.33
CA GLU A 537 -14.36 -6.60 0.63
C GLU A 537 -14.36 -5.06 0.45
N ASP A 538 -13.18 -4.42 0.29
CA ASP A 538 -13.04 -2.97 0.03
C ASP A 538 -13.73 -2.55 -1.29
N GLY A 539 -13.95 -3.52 -2.19
CA GLY A 539 -14.55 -3.31 -3.49
C GLY A 539 -13.52 -2.93 -4.56
N LEU A 540 -12.35 -2.39 -4.20
CA LEU A 540 -11.28 -2.13 -5.17
C LEU A 540 -10.72 -3.44 -5.78
N PHE A 541 -10.60 -4.51 -4.99
CA PHE A 541 -10.09 -5.81 -5.45
C PHE A 541 -10.76 -6.29 -6.74
N SER A 542 -12.09 -6.36 -6.74
CA SER A 542 -12.89 -6.83 -7.89
C SER A 542 -12.72 -6.01 -9.18
N ARG A 543 -12.14 -4.80 -9.10
CA ARG A 543 -11.94 -3.91 -10.26
C ARG A 543 -10.61 -4.15 -10.98
N PHE A 544 -9.69 -4.91 -10.38
CA PHE A 544 -8.41 -5.27 -11.01
C PHE A 544 -8.49 -6.63 -11.70
N ILE A 545 -7.87 -6.69 -12.89
CA ILE A 545 -7.51 -7.95 -13.54
C ILE A 545 -6.23 -8.46 -12.87
N PHE A 546 -6.29 -9.62 -12.23
CA PHE A 546 -5.10 -10.26 -11.65
C PHE A 546 -4.51 -11.28 -12.62
N TYR A 547 -3.19 -11.26 -12.74
CA TYR A 547 -2.42 -12.35 -13.35
C TYR A 547 -1.29 -12.72 -12.40
N VAL A 548 -1.43 -13.86 -11.73
CA VAL A 548 -0.53 -14.32 -10.67
C VAL A 548 0.15 -15.62 -11.04
N PHE A 549 1.46 -15.69 -10.85
CA PHE A 549 2.22 -16.89 -11.19
C PHE A 549 3.59 -16.95 -10.50
N LYS A 550 4.21 -18.12 -10.56
CA LYS A 550 5.60 -18.37 -10.20
C LYS A 550 6.24 -19.27 -11.25
N THR A 551 7.45 -18.91 -11.69
CA THR A 551 8.26 -19.74 -12.59
C THR A 551 9.42 -20.37 -11.83
N ASP A 552 9.96 -21.45 -12.36
CA ASP A 552 11.22 -21.99 -11.87
C ASP A 552 12.39 -21.10 -12.28
N ALA A 553 13.43 -21.08 -11.45
CA ALA A 553 14.64 -20.31 -11.68
C ALA A 553 15.51 -21.01 -12.74
N VAL A 554 15.12 -20.88 -14.01
CA VAL A 554 15.87 -21.40 -15.16
C VAL A 554 16.61 -20.25 -15.83
N TRP A 555 17.91 -20.43 -16.08
CA TRP A 555 18.69 -19.47 -16.84
C TRP A 555 18.29 -19.52 -18.32
N MET A 556 17.82 -18.40 -18.85
CA MET A 556 17.50 -18.23 -20.26
C MET A 556 18.71 -17.71 -21.03
N ASP A 557 18.85 -18.08 -22.30
CA ASP A 557 19.90 -17.52 -23.15
C ASP A 557 19.63 -16.02 -23.38
N VAL A 558 20.44 -15.17 -22.74
CA VAL A 558 20.35 -13.70 -22.83
C VAL A 558 21.18 -13.12 -24.00
N SER A 559 21.83 -13.98 -24.79
CA SER A 559 22.58 -13.51 -25.95
C SER A 559 21.63 -13.07 -27.07
N PRO A 560 22.11 -12.27 -28.05
CA PRO A 560 21.33 -11.94 -29.25
C PRO A 560 20.86 -13.16 -30.08
N LYS A 561 21.33 -14.38 -29.76
CA LYS A 561 20.82 -15.63 -30.36
C LYS A 561 19.58 -16.15 -29.63
N GLY A 562 19.47 -15.91 -28.32
CA GLY A 562 18.34 -16.34 -27.49
C GLY A 562 17.06 -15.56 -27.77
N ASN A 563 17.18 -14.26 -28.09
CA ASN A 563 16.12 -13.51 -28.77
C ASN A 563 16.74 -12.63 -29.88
N PRO A 564 16.48 -12.94 -31.17
CA PRO A 564 17.03 -12.17 -32.28
C PRO A 564 16.40 -10.77 -32.40
N VAL A 565 15.28 -10.52 -31.72
CA VAL A 565 14.58 -9.22 -31.76
C VAL A 565 15.09 -8.34 -30.63
N ASN A 566 15.63 -7.16 -30.99
CA ASN A 566 15.86 -6.10 -30.02
C ASN A 566 14.51 -5.52 -29.57
N LEU A 567 14.02 -5.98 -28.42
CA LEU A 567 12.72 -5.57 -27.87
C LEU A 567 12.63 -4.05 -27.67
N THR A 568 13.72 -3.37 -27.29
CA THR A 568 13.73 -1.91 -27.10
C THR A 568 13.41 -1.17 -28.39
N ASP A 569 14.11 -1.49 -29.47
CA ASP A 569 13.90 -0.85 -30.78
C ASP A 569 12.54 -1.25 -31.39
N TYR A 570 12.14 -2.50 -31.19
CA TYR A 570 10.84 -3.01 -31.63
C TYR A 570 9.69 -2.23 -30.98
N PHE A 571 9.69 -2.09 -29.65
CA PHE A 571 8.62 -1.39 -28.93
C PHE A 571 8.66 0.13 -29.14
N LYS A 572 9.83 0.72 -29.38
CA LYS A 572 9.95 2.11 -29.86
C LYS A 572 9.27 2.32 -31.22
N THR A 573 9.32 1.32 -32.10
CA THR A 573 8.63 1.36 -33.38
C THR A 573 7.12 1.18 -33.18
N LYS A 574 6.72 0.20 -32.35
CA LYS A 574 5.31 -0.05 -32.02
C LYS A 574 4.63 1.14 -31.35
N SER A 575 5.33 1.89 -30.52
CA SER A 575 4.75 3.08 -29.89
C SER A 575 4.41 4.19 -30.87
N THR A 576 5.12 4.27 -32.00
CA THR A 576 4.76 5.19 -33.10
C THR A 576 3.45 4.76 -33.76
N GLU A 577 3.19 3.46 -33.85
CA GLU A 577 1.92 2.93 -34.37
C GLU A 577 0.76 3.18 -33.41
N VAL A 578 0.97 3.02 -32.11
CA VAL A 578 -0.02 3.39 -31.08
C VAL A 578 -0.31 4.88 -31.11
N LEU A 579 0.69 5.75 -31.28
CA LEU A 579 0.46 7.19 -31.44
C LEU A 579 -0.47 7.48 -32.65
N LYS A 580 -0.26 6.82 -33.79
CA LYS A 580 -1.15 6.98 -34.95
C LYS A 580 -2.59 6.52 -34.66
N MET A 581 -2.74 5.46 -33.86
CA MET A 581 -4.05 5.00 -33.40
C MET A 581 -4.72 6.03 -32.50
N VAL A 582 -3.98 6.64 -31.57
CA VAL A 582 -4.49 7.75 -30.74
C VAL A 582 -4.95 8.91 -31.62
N GLU A 583 -4.11 9.37 -32.56
CA GLU A 583 -4.44 10.47 -33.47
C GLU A 583 -5.64 10.17 -34.37
N PHE A 584 -5.84 8.91 -34.74
CA PHE A 584 -7.03 8.45 -35.46
C PHE A 584 -8.29 8.65 -34.61
N PHE A 585 -8.25 8.20 -33.35
CA PHE A 585 -9.36 8.32 -32.41
C PHE A 585 -9.54 9.72 -31.78
N GLU A 586 -8.56 10.61 -31.88
CA GLU A 586 -8.75 12.03 -31.58
C GLU A 586 -9.64 12.73 -32.62
N ARG A 587 -9.68 12.20 -33.85
CA ARG A 587 -10.44 12.76 -34.99
C ARG A 587 -11.74 12.02 -35.25
N ASP A 588 -11.77 10.72 -34.98
CA ASP A 588 -12.93 9.86 -35.17
C ASP A 588 -13.40 9.26 -33.84
N SER A 589 -14.66 8.81 -33.80
CA SER A 589 -15.23 8.19 -32.60
C SER A 589 -15.73 6.79 -32.87
N MET A 590 -15.84 5.98 -31.82
CA MET A 590 -16.41 4.64 -31.91
C MET A 590 -17.39 4.40 -30.77
N ILE A 591 -18.57 3.90 -31.12
CA ILE A 591 -19.58 3.37 -30.22
C ILE A 591 -19.66 1.87 -30.47
N LEU A 592 -19.20 1.08 -29.50
CA LEU A 592 -19.28 -0.37 -29.56
C LEU A 592 -20.75 -0.83 -29.43
N GLN A 593 -21.13 -1.75 -30.30
CA GLN A 593 -22.36 -2.53 -30.20
C GLN A 593 -22.04 -4.01 -30.05
N LEU A 594 -22.81 -4.72 -29.23
CA LEU A 594 -22.87 -6.19 -29.26
C LEU A 594 -24.16 -6.64 -29.93
N THR A 595 -24.12 -7.77 -30.61
CA THR A 595 -25.32 -8.39 -31.18
C THR A 595 -26.20 -8.98 -30.07
N GLU A 596 -27.48 -9.23 -30.36
CA GLU A 596 -28.39 -9.90 -29.41
C GLU A 596 -27.83 -11.25 -28.96
N GLY A 597 -27.30 -12.05 -29.88
CA GLY A 597 -26.67 -13.34 -29.57
C GLY A 597 -25.44 -13.21 -28.66
N GLN A 598 -24.62 -12.18 -28.84
CA GLN A 598 -23.49 -11.90 -27.95
C GLN A 598 -23.96 -11.48 -26.55
N TRP A 599 -25.01 -10.66 -26.45
CA TRP A 599 -25.62 -10.29 -25.16
C TRP A 599 -26.21 -11.51 -24.43
N GLU A 600 -26.95 -12.37 -25.13
CA GLU A 600 -27.46 -13.62 -24.56
C GLU A 600 -26.33 -14.51 -24.06
N LYS A 601 -25.28 -14.68 -24.86
CA LYS A 601 -24.11 -15.47 -24.47
C LYS A 601 -23.40 -14.89 -23.26
N LEU A 602 -23.18 -13.57 -23.22
CA LEU A 602 -22.61 -12.88 -22.06
C LEU A 602 -23.44 -13.17 -20.80
N ASN A 603 -24.75 -12.94 -20.86
CA ASN A 603 -25.64 -13.13 -19.70
C ASN A 603 -25.66 -14.59 -19.21
N ASN A 604 -25.71 -15.55 -20.13
CA ASN A 604 -25.72 -16.98 -19.79
C ASN A 604 -24.38 -17.43 -19.17
N SER A 605 -23.25 -17.00 -19.75
CA SER A 605 -21.92 -17.29 -19.22
C SER A 605 -21.71 -16.69 -17.84
N PHE A 606 -22.03 -15.40 -17.64
CA PHE A 606 -21.84 -14.75 -16.35
C PHE A 606 -22.82 -15.22 -15.28
N SER A 607 -24.04 -15.64 -15.65
CA SER A 607 -24.95 -16.32 -14.74
C SER A 607 -24.36 -17.66 -14.24
N THR A 608 -23.76 -18.42 -15.16
CA THR A 608 -23.07 -19.68 -14.84
C THR A 608 -21.87 -19.43 -13.93
N PHE A 609 -21.04 -18.43 -14.23
CA PHE A 609 -19.89 -18.05 -13.39
C PHE A 609 -20.33 -17.61 -11.99
N LEU A 610 -21.40 -16.83 -11.87
CA LEU A 610 -21.95 -16.43 -10.58
C LEU A 610 -22.37 -17.64 -9.76
N HIS A 611 -23.11 -18.57 -10.36
CA HIS A 611 -23.52 -19.81 -9.69
C HIS A 611 -22.29 -20.61 -9.23
N GLN A 612 -21.32 -20.84 -10.12
CA GLN A 612 -20.11 -21.60 -9.80
C GLN A 612 -19.29 -20.95 -8.66
N VAL A 613 -19.05 -19.65 -8.73
CA VAL A 613 -18.28 -18.93 -7.70
C VAL A 613 -19.02 -18.92 -6.37
N ASN A 614 -20.35 -18.75 -6.37
CA ASN A 614 -21.18 -18.85 -5.17
C ASN A 614 -21.03 -20.22 -4.50
N THR A 615 -21.15 -21.29 -5.29
CA THR A 615 -21.15 -22.67 -4.78
C THR A 615 -19.76 -23.11 -4.31
N PHE A 616 -18.72 -22.84 -5.10
CA PHE A 616 -17.40 -23.44 -4.89
C PHE A 616 -16.41 -22.52 -4.18
N VAL A 617 -16.61 -21.21 -4.17
CA VAL A 617 -15.69 -20.23 -3.58
C VAL A 617 -16.32 -19.55 -2.37
N SER A 618 -17.13 -18.51 -2.59
CA SER A 618 -17.77 -17.69 -1.55
C SER A 618 -18.68 -16.62 -2.18
N ASP A 619 -19.75 -16.25 -1.50
CA ASP A 619 -20.63 -15.13 -1.84
C ASP A 619 -19.87 -13.79 -1.95
N ASP A 620 -18.81 -13.61 -1.17
CA ASP A 620 -17.99 -12.39 -1.18
C ASP A 620 -17.20 -12.22 -2.50
N ALA A 621 -16.93 -13.33 -3.20
CA ALA A 621 -16.23 -13.35 -4.48
C ALA A 621 -17.15 -13.03 -5.68
N LEU A 622 -18.47 -12.95 -5.49
CA LEU A 622 -19.41 -12.63 -6.58
C LEU A 622 -19.18 -11.26 -7.21
N SER A 623 -18.61 -10.33 -6.44
CA SER A 623 -18.23 -9.00 -6.91
C SER A 623 -17.22 -9.07 -8.06
N VAL A 624 -16.29 -10.03 -8.02
CA VAL A 624 -15.29 -10.29 -9.08
C VAL A 624 -15.99 -10.65 -10.38
N VAL A 625 -16.92 -11.61 -10.34
CA VAL A 625 -17.67 -12.05 -11.53
C VAL A 625 -18.44 -10.90 -12.15
N LYS A 626 -19.15 -10.10 -11.34
CA LYS A 626 -19.91 -8.94 -11.85
C LYS A 626 -19.01 -7.89 -12.52
N ARG A 627 -17.79 -7.69 -12.02
CA ARG A 627 -16.83 -6.74 -12.61
C ARG A 627 -16.13 -7.30 -13.83
N LEU A 628 -15.90 -8.61 -13.91
CA LEU A 628 -15.41 -9.25 -15.12
C LEU A 628 -16.37 -9.10 -16.31
N GLY A 629 -17.68 -8.93 -16.07
CA GLY A 629 -18.67 -8.69 -17.13
C GLY A 629 -18.43 -7.39 -17.89
N ILE A 630 -18.22 -6.28 -17.16
CA ILE A 630 -17.85 -5.00 -17.79
C ILE A 630 -16.42 -5.02 -18.35
N ILE A 631 -15.50 -5.78 -17.76
CA ILE A 631 -14.14 -5.96 -18.30
C ILE A 631 -14.18 -6.69 -19.65
N LEU A 632 -15.01 -7.73 -19.82
CA LEU A 632 -15.22 -8.39 -21.12
C LEU A 632 -15.68 -7.37 -22.17
N TYR A 633 -16.67 -6.54 -21.81
CA TYR A 633 -17.18 -5.50 -22.70
C TYR A 633 -16.07 -4.50 -23.11
N ARG A 634 -15.20 -4.13 -22.17
CA ARG A 634 -14.02 -3.28 -22.44
C ARG A 634 -12.96 -3.96 -23.30
N PHE A 635 -12.73 -5.27 -23.15
CA PHE A 635 -11.89 -6.02 -24.08
C PHE A 635 -12.48 -6.00 -25.49
N CYS A 636 -13.80 -6.16 -25.63
CA CYS A 636 -14.47 -6.04 -26.93
C CYS A 636 -14.25 -4.65 -27.55
N MET A 637 -14.34 -3.57 -26.74
CA MET A 637 -14.04 -2.21 -27.20
C MET A 637 -12.59 -2.11 -27.71
N LEU A 638 -11.64 -2.57 -26.90
CA LEU A 638 -10.22 -2.52 -27.21
C LEU A 638 -9.92 -3.26 -28.52
N PHE A 639 -10.39 -4.49 -28.66
CA PHE A 639 -10.10 -5.31 -29.85
C PHE A 639 -10.74 -4.73 -31.11
N THR A 640 -12.01 -4.35 -31.02
CA THR A 640 -12.74 -3.75 -32.13
C THR A 640 -12.13 -2.41 -32.54
N ALA A 641 -11.72 -1.56 -31.58
CA ALA A 641 -11.08 -0.28 -31.86
C ALA A 641 -9.75 -0.44 -32.58
N ILE A 642 -8.91 -1.40 -32.15
CA ILE A 642 -7.64 -1.67 -32.82
C ILE A 642 -7.87 -2.17 -34.26
N ARG A 643 -8.88 -3.02 -34.49
CA ARG A 643 -9.24 -3.48 -35.85
C ARG A 643 -9.80 -2.35 -36.71
N LYS A 644 -10.67 -1.49 -36.16
CA LYS A 644 -11.20 -0.29 -36.82
C LYS A 644 -10.08 0.60 -37.32
N PHE A 645 -9.12 0.93 -36.45
CA PHE A 645 -7.92 1.69 -36.81
C PHE A 645 -7.15 1.02 -37.95
N LYS A 646 -6.90 -0.28 -37.83
CA LYS A 646 -6.13 -1.05 -38.83
C LYS A 646 -6.83 -1.17 -40.19
N ALA A 647 -8.16 -1.23 -40.19
CA ALA A 647 -8.97 -1.25 -41.40
C ALA A 647 -9.15 0.14 -42.02
N ASN A 648 -8.76 1.22 -41.33
CA ASN A 648 -9.14 2.60 -41.65
C ASN A 648 -10.66 2.74 -41.81
N ASP A 649 -11.41 2.11 -40.92
CA ASP A 649 -12.86 2.16 -40.90
C ASP A 649 -13.31 3.41 -40.12
N TYR A 650 -14.13 4.28 -40.74
CA TYR A 650 -14.61 5.54 -40.16
C TYR A 650 -16.08 5.48 -39.69
N HIS A 651 -16.71 4.30 -39.63
CA HIS A 651 -18.06 4.19 -39.08
C HIS A 651 -18.06 4.40 -37.56
N THR A 652 -18.98 5.23 -37.06
CA THR A 652 -19.09 5.52 -35.63
C THR A 652 -19.62 4.32 -34.85
N GLU A 653 -20.71 3.70 -35.30
CA GLU A 653 -21.27 2.51 -34.65
C GLU A 653 -20.63 1.25 -35.25
N ILE A 654 -19.95 0.46 -34.42
CA ILE A 654 -19.30 -0.78 -34.85
C ILE A 654 -19.75 -1.94 -33.97
N TYR A 655 -20.19 -3.01 -34.63
CA TYR A 655 -20.49 -4.28 -33.97
C TYR A 655 -19.22 -5.07 -33.68
N CYS A 656 -19.09 -5.56 -32.45
CA CYS A 656 -18.03 -6.49 -32.07
C CYS A 656 -18.10 -7.74 -32.94
N THR A 657 -16.96 -8.19 -33.44
CA THR A 657 -16.90 -9.47 -34.17
C THR A 657 -17.03 -10.64 -33.20
N ASP A 658 -17.57 -11.76 -33.65
CA ASP A 658 -17.64 -12.97 -32.81
C ASP A 658 -16.26 -13.44 -32.37
N ILE A 659 -15.24 -13.29 -33.22
CA ILE A 659 -13.85 -13.61 -32.88
C ILE A 659 -13.37 -12.77 -31.69
N ASP A 660 -13.60 -11.46 -31.71
CA ASP A 660 -13.19 -10.57 -30.62
C ASP A 660 -13.99 -10.84 -29.33
N PHE A 661 -15.28 -11.12 -29.46
CA PHE A 661 -16.14 -11.48 -28.32
C PHE A 661 -15.71 -12.81 -27.66
N GLU A 662 -15.48 -13.88 -28.44
CA GLU A 662 -15.01 -15.17 -27.91
C GLU A 662 -13.61 -15.06 -27.30
N THR A 663 -12.74 -14.26 -27.91
CA THR A 663 -11.38 -13.99 -27.39
C THR A 663 -11.46 -13.28 -26.04
N ALA A 664 -12.31 -12.25 -25.93
CA ALA A 664 -12.55 -11.54 -24.68
C ALA A 664 -13.16 -12.46 -23.60
N LEU A 665 -14.12 -13.32 -23.97
CA LEU A 665 -14.73 -14.30 -23.08
C LEU A 665 -13.72 -15.33 -22.54
N THR A 666 -12.83 -15.80 -23.42
CA THR A 666 -11.75 -16.73 -23.05
C THR A 666 -10.78 -16.06 -22.07
N LEU A 667 -10.38 -14.82 -22.33
CA LEU A 667 -9.51 -14.04 -21.43
C LEU A 667 -10.12 -13.86 -20.03
N VAL A 668 -11.38 -13.41 -19.93
CA VAL A 668 -12.01 -13.24 -18.61
C VAL A 668 -12.20 -14.55 -17.86
N THR A 669 -12.35 -15.67 -18.57
CA THR A 669 -12.40 -17.01 -17.95
C THR A 669 -11.05 -17.34 -17.30
N THR A 670 -9.93 -17.12 -18.00
CA THR A 670 -8.60 -17.26 -17.42
C THR A 670 -8.40 -16.31 -16.24
N TYR A 671 -8.74 -15.03 -16.37
CA TYR A 671 -8.58 -14.06 -15.29
C TYR A 671 -9.50 -14.30 -14.08
N LEU A 672 -10.64 -14.97 -14.27
CA LEU A 672 -11.50 -15.39 -13.16
C LEU A 672 -10.75 -16.40 -12.27
N GLU A 673 -10.06 -17.37 -12.86
CA GLU A 673 -9.27 -18.35 -12.10
C GLU A 673 -8.14 -17.68 -11.30
N HIS A 674 -7.39 -16.78 -11.93
CA HIS A 674 -6.37 -15.97 -11.24
C HIS A 674 -6.98 -15.14 -10.09
N SER A 675 -8.15 -14.55 -10.31
CA SER A 675 -8.83 -13.73 -9.30
C SER A 675 -9.36 -14.56 -8.13
N VAL A 676 -9.83 -15.78 -8.38
CA VAL A 676 -10.26 -16.73 -7.32
C VAL A 676 -9.07 -17.16 -6.48
N ILE A 677 -7.92 -17.46 -7.10
CA ILE A 677 -6.68 -17.76 -6.38
C ILE A 677 -6.28 -16.57 -5.50
N MET A 678 -6.31 -15.36 -6.03
CA MET A 678 -6.01 -14.16 -5.25
C MET A 678 -7.01 -13.95 -4.10
N PHE A 679 -8.31 -14.11 -4.37
CA PHE A 679 -9.37 -13.93 -3.38
C PHE A 679 -9.20 -14.87 -2.17
N ASN A 680 -8.90 -16.14 -2.43
CA ASN A 680 -8.70 -17.14 -1.38
C ASN A 680 -7.45 -16.92 -0.52
N ASN A 681 -6.51 -16.09 -1.01
CA ASN A 681 -5.22 -15.85 -0.38
C ASN A 681 -5.00 -14.42 0.09
N LEU A 682 -5.99 -13.56 -0.10
CA LEU A 682 -6.02 -12.27 0.58
C LEU A 682 -6.23 -12.50 2.09
N PRO A 683 -5.54 -11.76 2.97
CA PRO A 683 -5.53 -12.03 4.39
C PRO A 683 -6.93 -11.72 4.94
N LYS A 684 -7.63 -12.73 5.45
CA LYS A 684 -8.81 -12.49 6.28
C LYS A 684 -8.31 -12.09 7.66
N GLN A 685 -8.07 -10.78 7.85
CA GLN A 685 -7.63 -10.20 9.14
C GLN A 685 -6.56 -11.02 9.89
N GLY A 686 -5.32 -11.03 9.38
CA GLY A 686 -4.14 -11.41 10.17
C GLY A 686 -3.47 -12.74 9.88
N GLU A 687 -3.96 -13.56 8.94
CA GLU A 687 -3.24 -14.75 8.47
C GLU A 687 -2.35 -14.40 7.26
N GLN A 688 -1.02 -14.44 7.46
CA GLN A 688 -0.04 -14.44 6.37
C GLN A 688 0.49 -15.87 6.21
N GLY A 689 0.12 -16.54 5.12
CA GLY A 689 0.57 -17.89 4.79
C GLY A 689 0.91 -18.03 3.30
N PRO A 690 1.46 -19.19 2.87
CA PRO A 690 1.64 -19.50 1.45
C PRO A 690 0.27 -19.54 0.72
N PHE A 691 0.28 -19.26 -0.59
CA PHE A 691 -0.94 -19.28 -1.40
C PHE A 691 -1.53 -20.70 -1.45
N LYS A 692 -2.76 -20.87 -0.97
CA LYS A 692 -3.56 -22.10 -0.96
C LYS A 692 -4.50 -22.11 -2.17
N SER A 693 -4.77 -23.29 -2.75
CA SER A 693 -5.57 -23.36 -3.98
C SER A 693 -7.01 -22.88 -3.76
N GLY A 694 -7.55 -23.02 -2.54
CA GLY A 694 -8.95 -22.74 -2.23
C GLY A 694 -9.96 -23.61 -3.01
N GLU A 695 -9.48 -24.51 -3.88
CA GLU A 695 -10.26 -25.23 -4.89
C GLU A 695 -10.74 -26.62 -4.44
N LYS A 696 -10.53 -27.02 -3.17
CA LYS A 696 -10.84 -28.38 -2.70
C LYS A 696 -12.28 -28.82 -3.00
N LYS A 697 -13.25 -27.89 -3.00
CA LYS A 697 -14.65 -28.17 -3.36
C LYS A 697 -14.85 -28.40 -4.86
N LYS A 698 -14.19 -27.60 -5.71
CA LYS A 698 -14.27 -27.71 -7.18
C LYS A 698 -13.54 -28.98 -7.66
N GLN A 699 -12.32 -29.22 -7.17
CA GLN A 699 -11.56 -30.43 -7.46
C GLN A 699 -12.31 -31.70 -7.03
N PHE A 700 -12.95 -31.66 -5.85
CA PHE A 700 -13.85 -32.72 -5.43
C PHE A 700 -15.01 -32.93 -6.42
N PHE A 701 -15.70 -31.84 -6.83
CA PHE A 701 -16.81 -31.92 -7.77
C PHE A 701 -16.38 -32.47 -9.14
N ASP A 702 -15.22 -32.06 -9.64
CA ASP A 702 -14.66 -32.51 -10.91
C ASP A 702 -14.31 -34.01 -10.88
N ALA A 703 -13.83 -34.51 -9.73
CA ALA A 703 -13.53 -35.92 -9.51
C ALA A 703 -14.78 -36.83 -9.38
N LEU A 704 -15.97 -36.26 -9.20
CA LEU A 704 -17.20 -37.05 -9.15
C LEU A 704 -17.49 -37.68 -10.53
N PRO A 705 -17.84 -38.98 -10.59
CA PRO A 705 -18.27 -39.63 -11.83
C PRO A 705 -19.48 -38.95 -12.47
N LEU A 706 -19.77 -39.28 -13.73
CA LEU A 706 -20.96 -38.76 -14.43
C LEU A 706 -22.26 -39.12 -13.69
N GLU A 707 -22.33 -40.31 -13.10
CA GLU A 707 -23.42 -40.77 -12.23
C GLU A 707 -22.83 -41.45 -11.00
N PHE A 708 -23.31 -41.10 -9.81
CA PHE A 708 -22.74 -41.55 -8.54
C PHE A 708 -23.76 -41.56 -7.41
N LYS A 709 -23.50 -42.38 -6.38
CA LYS A 709 -24.27 -42.41 -5.14
C LYS A 709 -23.69 -41.46 -4.10
N ARG A 710 -24.52 -40.97 -3.17
CA ARG A 710 -24.07 -40.16 -2.01
C ARG A 710 -22.87 -40.78 -1.29
N LYS A 711 -22.87 -42.11 -1.09
CA LYS A 711 -21.78 -42.83 -0.42
C LYS A 711 -20.47 -42.71 -1.19
N GLU A 712 -20.49 -42.80 -2.51
CA GLU A 712 -19.31 -42.67 -3.37
C GLU A 712 -18.77 -41.23 -3.34
N ALA A 713 -19.66 -40.24 -3.37
CA ALA A 713 -19.29 -38.84 -3.18
C ALA A 713 -18.62 -38.59 -1.83
N ILE A 714 -19.08 -39.24 -0.76
CA ILE A 714 -18.44 -39.12 0.57
C ILE A 714 -17.04 -39.72 0.57
N GLU A 715 -16.84 -40.89 -0.05
CA GLU A 715 -15.52 -41.51 -0.13
C GLU A 715 -14.54 -40.69 -0.97
N ILE A 716 -14.99 -40.14 -2.11
CA ILE A 716 -14.18 -39.23 -2.94
C ILE A 716 -13.89 -37.94 -2.16
N GLY A 717 -14.87 -37.33 -1.47
CA GLY A 717 -14.63 -36.08 -0.77
C GLY A 717 -13.67 -36.20 0.43
N LYS A 718 -13.53 -37.40 1.02
CA LYS A 718 -12.49 -37.66 2.03
C LYS A 718 -11.08 -37.52 1.46
N THR A 719 -10.84 -37.88 0.20
CA THR A 719 -9.50 -37.72 -0.44
C THR A 719 -9.13 -36.24 -0.60
N TYR A 720 -10.13 -35.35 -0.67
CA TYR A 720 -9.96 -33.89 -0.71
C TYR A 720 -10.05 -33.21 0.67
N LYS A 721 -10.02 -33.98 1.77
CA LYS A 721 -10.13 -33.50 3.16
C LYS A 721 -11.43 -32.70 3.42
N LEU A 722 -12.54 -33.07 2.79
CA LEU A 722 -13.86 -32.46 3.02
C LEU A 722 -14.66 -33.24 4.08
N ALA A 723 -15.31 -32.53 5.00
CA ALA A 723 -16.23 -33.14 5.95
C ALA A 723 -17.51 -33.63 5.25
N GLU A 724 -18.10 -34.73 5.72
CA GLU A 724 -19.33 -35.30 5.15
C GLU A 724 -20.46 -34.27 5.03
N ARG A 725 -20.65 -33.43 6.06
CA ARG A 725 -21.63 -32.33 6.04
C ARG A 725 -21.35 -31.31 4.93
N THR A 726 -20.08 -31.02 4.63
CA THR A 726 -19.68 -30.11 3.55
C THR A 726 -20.00 -30.72 2.19
N ILE A 727 -19.78 -32.03 2.04
CA ILE A 727 -20.11 -32.79 0.83
C ILE A 727 -21.63 -32.80 0.61
N ASP A 728 -22.41 -33.10 1.64
CA ASP A 728 -23.88 -33.11 1.57
C ASP A 728 -24.46 -31.73 1.19
N ASN A 729 -23.94 -30.67 1.80
CA ASN A 729 -24.33 -29.30 1.45
C ASN A 729 -23.98 -29.00 -0.01
N LEU A 730 -22.78 -29.36 -0.47
CA LEU A 730 -22.36 -29.12 -1.84
C LEU A 730 -23.23 -29.88 -2.85
N LEU A 731 -23.56 -31.15 -2.58
CA LEU A 731 -24.47 -31.93 -3.41
C LEU A 731 -25.86 -31.30 -3.47
N LYS A 732 -26.36 -30.82 -2.32
CA LYS A 732 -27.64 -30.11 -2.25
C LYS A 732 -27.62 -28.81 -3.06
N ASP A 733 -26.57 -28.00 -2.92
CA ASP A 733 -26.42 -26.70 -3.60
C ASP A 733 -26.25 -26.86 -5.11
N CYS A 734 -25.63 -27.97 -5.56
CA CYS A 734 -25.49 -28.29 -6.98
C CYS A 734 -26.75 -28.93 -7.58
N THR A 735 -27.70 -29.43 -6.77
CA THR A 735 -28.88 -30.14 -7.27
C THR A 735 -29.88 -29.17 -7.90
N GLY A 736 -30.27 -29.43 -9.14
CA GLY A 736 -31.17 -28.57 -9.93
C GLY A 736 -30.43 -27.62 -10.88
N THR A 737 -29.11 -27.55 -10.78
CA THR A 737 -28.25 -26.74 -11.66
C THR A 737 -27.16 -27.61 -12.30
N LEU A 738 -26.14 -27.99 -11.52
CA LEU A 738 -24.99 -28.79 -11.97
C LEU A 738 -25.18 -30.30 -11.78
N LEU A 739 -26.14 -30.70 -10.94
CA LEU A 739 -26.51 -32.09 -10.68
C LEU A 739 -28.02 -32.28 -10.86
N THR A 740 -28.41 -33.44 -11.35
CA THR A 740 -29.79 -33.93 -11.33
C THR A 740 -29.89 -35.15 -10.42
N LYS A 741 -30.97 -35.21 -9.63
CA LYS A 741 -31.24 -36.36 -8.74
C LYS A 741 -32.09 -37.37 -9.49
N THR A 742 -31.50 -38.47 -9.91
CA THR A 742 -32.16 -39.51 -10.71
C THR A 742 -32.92 -40.52 -9.85
N ASP A 743 -32.48 -40.76 -8.61
CA ASP A 743 -33.13 -41.64 -7.63
C ASP A 743 -32.74 -41.24 -6.18
N TYR A 744 -33.29 -41.91 -5.16
CA TYR A 744 -32.97 -41.65 -3.76
C TYR A 744 -31.48 -41.86 -3.46
N GLY A 745 -30.76 -40.74 -3.31
CA GLY A 745 -29.32 -40.74 -3.02
C GLY A 745 -28.42 -41.00 -4.24
N VAL A 746 -28.98 -40.92 -5.45
CA VAL A 746 -28.26 -41.04 -6.73
C VAL A 746 -28.29 -39.70 -7.46
N TYR A 747 -27.12 -39.26 -7.91
CA TYR A 747 -26.90 -37.98 -8.57
C TYR A 747 -26.24 -38.20 -9.93
N LYS A 748 -26.57 -37.35 -10.90
CA LYS A 748 -25.96 -37.32 -12.22
C LYS A 748 -25.49 -35.91 -12.54
N LYS A 749 -24.24 -35.76 -13.01
CA LYS A 749 -23.70 -34.47 -13.48
C LYS A 749 -24.41 -34.04 -14.77
N SER A 750 -24.83 -32.78 -14.80
CA SER A 750 -25.50 -32.16 -15.95
C SER A 750 -24.55 -32.02 -17.14
#